data_AF-A0A2V5YF09-F1
#
_entry.id   AF-A0A2V5YF09-F1
#
_cell.length_a   1.000
_cell.length_b   1.000
_cell.length_c   1.000
_cell.angle_alpha   90.00
_cell.angle_beta   90.00
_cell.angle_gamma   90.00
#
_symmetry.space_group_name_H-M   'P 1'
#
loop_
_entity.id
_entity.type
_entity.pdbx_description
1 polymer ?
#
loop_
_entity_poly.entity_id
_entity_poly.type
_entity_poly.pdbx_seq_one_letter_code
_entity_poly.pdbx_strand_id
1 'polypeptide(L)'
;MLEIVKGKRLEFSCLTVRKRDINDASVKAFLQAKRGLLCLSRLGVCLGTFLSLTFSGCEKNEPIDEAKAAGKTTADFPQITADIFKPMDGGINLSPEEIMGRNTWNLWSGGNQHFWNHAAQDSYGLMDLLKMLDNRKFPRGERFKILGVVNEPGFRAATKPDEFGLWLDEQAEPEPAGIDEIVYGKPSGVLGYRLFPNPDFNEEARKKWDGDRFMNDPTYYNDHKLVRPYRVGVACGACHIAPYPDNPPADPENPRWENLASAIGNQYINEGKVFACNVEKGGFFYEMLAAQPRGTSDTSRIATDHINNPNAINPIFLLAERERIAVPEKMVGGTLALPGEKEERPVPHVLKDGADSIGVAGATIRVYVNIGMFSEYWLTLHNRLIGLTPQKPFEIPYAREHSVFWRATEERLGNIAAFFRRLKPFHLADAPGGQAYITADSAVIERGKEVFAESCAACHSSKQPPPNIDSHSGEGKAWFHAAVMASDFLENNFLSNDKRYPLTKIETNSARAFGTNAKAGHVWDNFSSLTYKELSPVDELEFFNPFDETRPIKFKPKDRNVAPGYYRTPSLVSLWSSAPFLHNNMLGKFTGDPSVAGRIDAFNDAVEKLLWPEKRPNKASIWRTQNESALHLRKEFVPKPLRALADKNGYINIGPIPKGAPINLIANVEPDFGQLVVLQAKIAKALLKIHTQNLSSEQATDELIKAVPELLAANKCPDFVEDKGHYFGTDLPDNDKRALIEYLKTF
;
A
#
# COMPACT_ATOMS: atom_id res chain seq x y z
N MET A 1 7.59 -61.40 12.18
CA MET A 1 7.89 -61.53 13.63
C MET A 1 7.37 -60.23 14.26
N LEU A 2 6.38 -60.22 15.17
CA LEU A 2 6.39 -60.74 16.55
C LEU A 2 7.50 -60.04 17.38
N GLU A 3 7.27 -59.36 18.52
CA GLU A 3 6.14 -59.33 19.49
C GLU A 3 5.79 -57.90 20.00
N ILE A 4 4.58 -57.55 20.50
CA ILE A 4 4.00 -57.65 21.89
C ILE A 4 4.98 -57.06 22.97
N VAL A 5 4.68 -56.17 23.95
CA VAL A 5 3.67 -56.19 25.05
C VAL A 5 3.41 -54.83 25.75
N LYS A 6 2.12 -54.54 26.02
CA LYS A 6 1.43 -53.80 27.12
C LYS A 6 2.21 -52.97 28.18
N GLY A 7 1.94 -51.65 28.22
CA GLY A 7 1.11 -50.88 29.18
C GLY A 7 1.13 -51.08 30.72
N LYS A 8 0.75 -50.02 31.47
CA LYS A 8 -0.02 -50.12 32.74
C LYS A 8 -0.74 -48.82 33.17
N ARG A 9 -2.00 -48.99 33.60
CA ARG A 9 -2.79 -48.10 34.50
C ARG A 9 -2.58 -48.54 35.97
N LEU A 10 -3.35 -47.92 36.88
CA LEU A 10 -3.92 -48.39 38.17
C LEU A 10 -3.40 -47.54 39.35
N GLU A 11 -4.24 -46.66 39.95
CA GLU A 11 -5.23 -46.92 41.05
C GLU A 11 -4.56 -46.90 42.45
N PHE A 12 -5.20 -46.66 43.60
CA PHE A 12 -6.59 -46.34 44.00
C PHE A 12 -6.53 -45.68 45.41
N SER A 13 -7.57 -44.96 45.84
CA SER A 13 -8.42 -45.42 46.96
C SER A 13 -9.48 -44.38 47.35
N CYS A 14 -10.55 -44.86 47.98
CA CYS A 14 -11.73 -44.11 48.39
C CYS A 14 -12.12 -44.57 49.80
N LEU A 15 -12.48 -43.65 50.70
CA LEU A 15 -13.17 -43.94 51.96
C LEU A 15 -14.09 -42.77 52.36
N THR A 16 -15.07 -43.06 53.21
CA THR A 16 -16.45 -42.56 53.01
C THR A 16 -17.11 -42.06 54.32
N VAL A 17 -18.28 -41.39 54.22
CA VAL A 17 -19.27 -41.11 55.31
C VAL A 17 -18.91 -39.86 56.16
N ARG A 18 -19.79 -38.89 56.53
CA ARG A 18 -21.25 -38.88 56.83
C ARG A 18 -21.91 -37.49 56.60
N LYS A 19 -23.24 -37.41 56.49
CA LYS A 19 -24.07 -36.17 56.56
C LYS A 19 -24.60 -35.91 57.99
N ARG A 20 -24.92 -34.64 58.30
CA ARG A 20 -25.98 -34.06 59.20
C ARG A 20 -25.56 -32.60 59.53
N ASP A 21 -26.41 -31.60 59.81
CA ASP A 21 -27.84 -31.35 59.54
C ASP A 21 -28.03 -29.80 59.48
N ILE A 22 -29.15 -29.32 58.94
CA ILE A 22 -29.51 -27.89 58.85
C ILE A 22 -30.39 -27.49 60.04
N ASN A 23 -30.25 -26.25 60.54
CA ASN A 23 -31.30 -25.38 61.09
C ASN A 23 -30.68 -24.05 61.59
N ASP A 24 -31.31 -22.89 61.54
CA ASP A 24 -32.41 -22.39 60.69
C ASP A 24 -32.41 -20.83 60.75
N ALA A 25 -33.21 -20.16 59.91
CA ALA A 25 -33.95 -18.89 60.12
C ALA A 25 -33.47 -17.82 61.14
N SER A 26 -33.57 -16.49 60.94
CA SER A 26 -34.12 -15.64 59.86
C SER A 26 -33.91 -14.14 60.25
N VAL A 27 -33.56 -13.22 59.32
CA VAL A 27 -34.42 -12.17 58.70
C VAL A 27 -34.63 -10.84 59.47
N LYS A 28 -34.32 -9.71 58.79
CA LYS A 28 -34.69 -8.27 59.06
C LYS A 28 -34.04 -7.62 60.32
N ALA A 29 -33.71 -6.31 60.39
CA ALA A 29 -33.85 -5.12 59.51
C ALA A 29 -32.75 -4.07 59.91
N PHE A 30 -32.51 -2.88 59.30
CA PHE A 30 -32.98 -2.22 58.06
C PHE A 30 -32.00 -1.06 57.65
N LEU A 31 -32.24 -0.42 56.50
CA LEU A 31 -31.87 0.95 56.06
C LEU A 31 -30.41 1.50 56.07
N GLN A 32 -29.94 1.83 54.85
CA GLN A 32 -29.29 3.09 54.40
C GLN A 32 -28.13 3.70 55.24
N ALA A 33 -26.92 3.95 54.71
CA ALA A 33 -26.69 4.74 53.50
C ALA A 33 -25.24 4.66 52.92
N LYS A 34 -25.12 4.91 51.60
CA LYS A 34 -23.92 5.31 50.81
C LYS A 34 -22.64 4.46 50.96
N ARG A 35 -22.42 3.49 50.05
CA ARG A 35 -21.71 3.64 48.75
C ARG A 35 -20.24 4.06 48.86
N GLY A 36 -19.35 3.08 48.81
CA GLY A 36 -17.93 3.25 48.52
C GLY A 36 -17.17 1.92 48.63
N LEU A 37 -16.36 1.60 47.61
CA LEU A 37 -15.39 0.49 47.52
C LEU A 37 -15.90 -0.97 47.36
N LEU A 38 -15.03 -1.73 46.66
CA LEU A 38 -14.93 -3.20 46.52
C LEU A 38 -15.95 -3.90 45.60
N CYS A 39 -15.48 -4.24 44.40
CA CYS A 39 -15.93 -5.39 43.63
C CYS A 39 -14.73 -6.15 43.05
N LEU A 40 -13.93 -6.74 43.94
CA LEU A 40 -12.94 -7.79 43.63
C LEU A 40 -13.35 -9.07 44.38
N SER A 41 -13.05 -10.22 43.78
CA SER A 41 -13.44 -11.58 44.21
C SER A 41 -14.93 -11.95 44.07
N ARG A 42 -15.23 -12.69 42.99
CA ARG A 42 -16.02 -13.94 43.01
C ARG A 42 -15.92 -14.65 41.65
N LEU A 43 -14.81 -15.36 41.44
CA LEU A 43 -14.81 -16.55 40.59
C LEU A 43 -15.56 -17.67 41.34
N GLY A 44 -16.38 -18.45 40.64
CA GLY A 44 -16.87 -19.73 41.13
C GLY A 44 -18.36 -19.99 40.89
N VAL A 45 -18.64 -21.12 40.23
CA VAL A 45 -19.93 -21.81 40.12
C VAL A 45 -21.00 -21.18 39.21
N CYS A 46 -20.89 -21.50 37.91
CA CYS A 46 -22.03 -21.83 37.03
C CYS A 46 -21.64 -22.95 36.03
N LEU A 47 -21.11 -24.07 36.53
CA LEU A 47 -21.16 -25.34 35.79
C LEU A 47 -22.46 -26.04 36.17
N GLY A 48 -23.33 -26.30 35.19
CA GLY A 48 -24.57 -27.07 35.43
C GLY A 48 -25.84 -26.57 34.76
N THR A 49 -25.78 -26.05 33.52
CA THR A 49 -26.98 -25.83 32.66
C THR A 49 -26.58 -25.71 31.19
N PHE A 50 -25.89 -26.74 30.67
CA PHE A 50 -25.46 -26.80 29.26
C PHE A 50 -25.74 -28.21 28.69
N LEU A 51 -27.03 -28.56 28.58
CA LEU A 51 -27.44 -29.87 28.05
C LEU A 51 -28.90 -29.90 27.51
N SER A 52 -29.35 -28.80 26.91
CA SER A 52 -30.58 -28.77 26.08
C SER A 52 -30.76 -27.43 25.36
N LEU A 53 -29.84 -27.09 24.44
CA LEU A 53 -30.12 -26.14 23.37
C LEU A 53 -29.91 -26.81 22.01
N THR A 54 -31.03 -26.88 21.31
CA THR A 54 -31.25 -27.33 19.93
C THR A 54 -30.11 -27.08 18.96
N PHE A 55 -29.85 -28.06 18.09
CA PHE A 55 -29.17 -27.88 16.81
C PHE A 55 -29.99 -26.93 15.92
N SER A 56 -29.87 -25.63 16.15
CA SER A 56 -29.90 -24.67 15.04
C SER A 56 -28.57 -24.80 14.34
N GLY A 57 -28.56 -25.35 13.13
CA GLY A 57 -27.38 -25.26 12.28
C GLY A 57 -27.05 -23.78 12.15
N CYS A 58 -25.88 -23.35 12.63
CA CYS A 58 -25.32 -22.10 12.18
C CYS A 58 -25.00 -22.31 10.70
N GLU A 59 -25.90 -21.89 9.82
CA GLU A 59 -25.51 -21.54 8.46
C GLU A 59 -24.31 -20.58 8.61
N LYS A 60 -23.14 -21.04 8.19
CA LYS A 60 -22.01 -20.14 8.03
C LYS A 60 -22.45 -19.20 6.91
N ASN A 61 -22.76 -17.96 7.25
CA ASN A 61 -22.88 -16.90 6.26
C ASN A 61 -21.49 -16.68 5.64
N GLU A 62 -21.19 -17.51 4.65
CA GLU A 62 -20.02 -17.44 3.80
C GLU A 62 -20.11 -16.19 2.93
N PRO A 63 -19.21 -15.20 3.09
CA PRO A 63 -19.27 -13.99 2.29
C PRO A 63 -19.26 -14.29 0.79
N ILE A 64 -20.23 -13.75 0.08
CA ILE A 64 -20.31 -13.72 -1.38
C ILE A 64 -20.37 -12.27 -1.83
N ASP A 65 -19.93 -11.97 -3.05
CA ASP A 65 -20.00 -10.60 -3.56
C ASP A 65 -21.42 -10.20 -3.99
N GLU A 66 -21.67 -8.88 -4.07
CA GLU A 66 -22.99 -8.36 -4.45
C GLU A 66 -23.48 -8.84 -5.83
N ALA A 67 -22.57 -9.18 -6.74
CA ALA A 67 -22.88 -9.76 -8.04
C ALA A 67 -23.38 -11.21 -7.92
N LYS A 68 -22.70 -12.08 -7.16
CA LYS A 68 -23.16 -13.46 -6.89
C LYS A 68 -24.46 -13.47 -6.10
N ALA A 69 -24.62 -12.56 -5.13
CA ALA A 69 -25.86 -12.40 -4.36
C ALA A 69 -27.05 -12.00 -5.26
N ALA A 70 -26.81 -11.19 -6.30
CA ALA A 70 -27.79 -10.82 -7.32
C ALA A 70 -28.01 -11.90 -8.41
N GLY A 71 -27.38 -13.09 -8.30
CA GLY A 71 -27.51 -14.17 -9.27
C GLY A 71 -26.79 -13.93 -10.60
N LYS A 72 -25.88 -12.94 -10.68
CA LYS A 72 -25.13 -12.62 -11.90
C LYS A 72 -24.04 -13.66 -12.20
N THR A 73 -23.58 -13.61 -13.44
CA THR A 73 -22.49 -14.41 -14.01
C THR A 73 -21.42 -13.48 -14.59
N THR A 74 -20.31 -14.03 -15.11
CA THR A 74 -19.29 -13.19 -15.77
C THR A 74 -19.78 -12.62 -17.12
N ALA A 75 -20.78 -13.24 -17.75
CA ALA A 75 -21.41 -12.75 -18.97
C ALA A 75 -22.18 -11.42 -18.76
N ASP A 76 -22.61 -11.12 -17.53
CA ASP A 76 -23.23 -9.84 -17.15
C ASP A 76 -22.21 -8.68 -17.04
N PHE A 77 -20.93 -8.96 -17.26
CA PHE A 77 -19.83 -7.99 -17.23
C PHE A 77 -18.97 -8.10 -18.51
N PRO A 78 -19.49 -7.74 -19.70
CA PRO A 78 -18.73 -7.75 -20.95
C PRO A 78 -17.49 -6.85 -20.89
N GLN A 79 -16.47 -7.16 -21.69
CA GLN A 79 -15.29 -6.33 -21.87
C GLN A 79 -15.52 -5.28 -22.97
N ILE A 80 -14.97 -4.07 -22.79
CA ILE A 80 -15.08 -2.99 -23.78
C ILE A 80 -14.13 -3.29 -24.95
N THR A 81 -14.69 -3.50 -26.14
CA THR A 81 -13.94 -3.77 -27.38
C THR A 81 -13.60 -2.52 -28.20
N ALA A 82 -14.25 -1.38 -27.91
CA ALA A 82 -13.94 -0.11 -28.56
C ALA A 82 -12.61 0.48 -28.04
N ASP A 83 -11.84 1.12 -28.91
CA ASP A 83 -10.54 1.73 -28.55
C ASP A 83 -10.71 3.11 -27.90
N ILE A 84 -11.25 3.11 -26.68
CA ILE A 84 -11.59 4.30 -25.87
C ILE A 84 -10.40 5.25 -25.74
N PHE A 85 -9.22 4.69 -25.48
CA PHE A 85 -8.02 5.43 -25.09
C PHE A 85 -7.02 5.60 -26.23
N LYS A 86 -7.45 5.51 -27.50
CA LYS A 86 -6.57 5.49 -28.67
C LYS A 86 -5.39 6.49 -28.63
N PRO A 87 -5.57 7.78 -28.26
CA PRO A 87 -4.48 8.75 -28.27
C PRO A 87 -3.46 8.59 -27.14
N MET A 88 -3.80 7.90 -26.04
CA MET A 88 -2.89 7.66 -24.91
C MET A 88 -1.70 6.78 -25.33
N ASP A 89 -0.66 6.78 -24.50
CA ASP A 89 0.51 5.90 -24.66
C ASP A 89 1.23 6.12 -26.01
N GLY A 90 1.29 7.36 -26.49
CA GLY A 90 1.89 7.72 -27.79
C GLY A 90 1.08 7.28 -29.01
N GLY A 91 -0.19 6.91 -28.85
CA GLY A 91 -1.04 6.48 -29.96
C GLY A 91 -0.72 5.09 -30.50
N ILE A 92 -0.13 4.21 -29.67
CA ILE A 92 0.24 2.84 -30.07
C ILE A 92 -0.94 2.07 -30.68
N ASN A 93 -0.70 1.44 -31.83
CA ASN A 93 -1.66 0.51 -32.42
C ASN A 93 -1.69 -0.78 -31.61
N LEU A 94 -2.89 -1.16 -31.17
CA LEU A 94 -3.17 -2.30 -30.29
C LEU A 94 -4.07 -3.34 -31.00
N SER A 95 -3.91 -4.62 -30.67
CA SER A 95 -4.88 -5.66 -31.04
C SER A 95 -6.19 -5.53 -30.25
N PRO A 96 -7.29 -6.22 -30.65
CA PRO A 96 -8.53 -6.23 -29.87
C PRO A 96 -8.34 -6.66 -28.40
N GLU A 97 -7.48 -7.65 -28.16
CA GLU A 97 -7.12 -8.15 -26.83
C GLU A 97 -6.36 -7.11 -26.02
N GLU A 98 -5.43 -6.40 -26.65
CA GLU A 98 -4.64 -5.34 -26.03
C GLU A 98 -5.50 -4.09 -25.74
N ILE A 99 -6.47 -3.77 -26.61
CA ILE A 99 -7.49 -2.72 -26.37
C ILE A 99 -8.33 -3.09 -25.15
N MET A 100 -8.88 -4.31 -25.09
CA MET A 100 -9.61 -4.81 -23.91
C MET A 100 -8.74 -4.77 -22.63
N GLY A 101 -7.44 -5.01 -22.77
CA GLY A 101 -6.46 -4.90 -21.69
C GLY A 101 -6.31 -3.48 -21.15
N ARG A 102 -6.06 -2.49 -22.04
CA ARG A 102 -5.97 -1.07 -21.68
C ARG A 102 -7.28 -0.55 -21.08
N ASN A 103 -8.41 -0.89 -21.69
CA ASN A 103 -9.74 -0.52 -21.20
C ASN A 103 -9.99 -1.08 -19.80
N THR A 104 -9.65 -2.35 -19.55
CA THR A 104 -9.78 -2.96 -18.23
C THR A 104 -8.88 -2.27 -17.20
N TRP A 105 -7.63 -1.99 -17.55
CA TRP A 105 -6.68 -1.33 -16.65
C TRP A 105 -7.14 0.08 -16.23
N ASN A 106 -7.70 0.84 -17.19
CA ASN A 106 -8.08 2.24 -16.98
C ASN A 106 -9.50 2.42 -16.39
N LEU A 107 -10.44 1.47 -16.59
CA LEU A 107 -11.86 1.64 -16.23
C LEU A 107 -12.47 0.56 -15.31
N TRP A 108 -11.93 -0.66 -15.24
CA TRP A 108 -12.59 -1.74 -14.49
C TRP A 108 -12.43 -1.53 -12.97
N SER A 109 -13.54 -1.50 -12.24
CA SER A 109 -13.55 -1.35 -10.78
C SER A 109 -13.50 -2.68 -10.01
N GLY A 110 -13.79 -3.81 -10.66
CA GLY A 110 -13.88 -5.12 -9.99
C GLY A 110 -14.91 -5.16 -8.85
N GLY A 111 -15.97 -4.36 -8.91
CA GLY A 111 -16.98 -4.28 -7.85
C GLY A 111 -16.59 -3.44 -6.63
N ASN A 112 -15.39 -2.84 -6.60
CA ASN A 112 -14.89 -2.14 -5.41
C ASN A 112 -15.64 -0.86 -5.02
N GLN A 113 -16.62 -0.41 -5.81
CA GLN A 113 -17.56 0.64 -5.36
C GLN A 113 -18.29 0.23 -4.08
N HIS A 114 -18.48 -1.08 -3.85
CA HIS A 114 -18.95 -1.63 -2.58
C HIS A 114 -17.98 -1.31 -1.43
N PHE A 115 -16.69 -1.57 -1.60
CA PHE A 115 -15.65 -1.30 -0.61
C PHE A 115 -15.59 0.18 -0.23
N TRP A 116 -15.46 1.07 -1.21
CA TRP A 116 -15.25 2.50 -0.95
C TRP A 116 -16.46 3.18 -0.31
N ASN A 117 -17.68 2.72 -0.60
CA ASN A 117 -18.88 3.17 0.11
C ASN A 117 -18.86 2.75 1.59
N HIS A 118 -18.55 1.49 1.89
CA HIS A 118 -18.46 1.01 3.27
C HIS A 118 -17.27 1.59 4.03
N ALA A 119 -16.14 1.84 3.35
CA ALA A 119 -15.01 2.55 3.93
C ALA A 119 -15.40 3.96 4.39
N ALA A 120 -16.22 4.69 3.61
CA ALA A 120 -16.73 6.01 4.01
C ALA A 120 -17.69 5.96 5.21
N GLN A 121 -18.51 4.90 5.32
CA GLN A 121 -19.41 4.70 6.46
C GLN A 121 -18.65 4.30 7.73
N ASP A 122 -17.81 3.27 7.65
CA ASP A 122 -17.10 2.70 8.79
C ASP A 122 -15.95 3.57 9.30
N SER A 123 -15.35 4.39 8.42
CA SER A 123 -14.37 5.41 8.82
C SER A 123 -15.00 6.67 9.40
N TYR A 124 -16.34 6.72 9.54
CA TYR A 124 -17.09 7.91 9.93
C TYR A 124 -16.73 9.14 9.08
N GLY A 125 -16.73 8.95 7.75
CA GLY A 125 -16.46 10.00 6.78
C GLY A 125 -14.98 10.32 6.54
N LEU A 126 -14.01 9.78 7.30
CA LEU A 126 -12.58 10.10 7.10
C LEU A 126 -12.09 9.75 5.68
N MET A 127 -12.56 8.63 5.13
CA MET A 127 -12.24 8.12 3.79
C MET A 127 -13.47 8.23 2.87
N ASP A 128 -13.70 9.38 2.24
CA ASP A 128 -14.89 9.61 1.41
C ASP A 128 -14.52 10.07 -0.01
N LEU A 129 -14.54 9.13 -0.96
CA LEU A 129 -14.21 9.43 -2.36
C LEU A 129 -15.26 10.30 -3.04
N LEU A 130 -16.52 10.30 -2.59
CA LEU A 130 -17.55 11.17 -3.19
C LEU A 130 -17.29 12.64 -2.81
N LYS A 131 -16.81 12.89 -1.58
CA LYS A 131 -16.29 14.21 -1.18
C LYS A 131 -15.00 14.59 -1.91
N MET A 132 -14.14 13.63 -2.25
CA MET A 132 -12.90 13.87 -3.00
C MET A 132 -13.20 14.39 -4.42
N LEU A 133 -14.27 13.91 -5.05
CA LEU A 133 -14.69 14.32 -6.39
C LEU A 133 -15.46 15.66 -6.42
N ASP A 134 -15.95 16.16 -5.28
CA ASP A 134 -16.74 17.40 -5.22
C ASP A 134 -15.84 18.66 -5.30
N ASN A 135 -16.13 19.51 -6.30
CA ASN A 135 -15.37 20.73 -6.59
C ASN A 135 -15.31 21.73 -5.41
N ARG A 136 -16.24 21.68 -4.45
CA ARG A 136 -16.19 22.56 -3.26
C ARG A 136 -15.04 22.20 -2.32
N LYS A 137 -14.57 20.94 -2.36
CA LYS A 137 -13.44 20.46 -1.54
C LYS A 137 -12.13 20.46 -2.31
N PHE A 138 -12.15 19.98 -3.56
CA PHE A 138 -10.99 19.99 -4.45
C PHE A 138 -11.40 20.53 -5.83
N PRO A 139 -11.31 21.86 -6.04
CA PRO A 139 -11.66 22.48 -7.31
C PRO A 139 -10.85 21.87 -8.46
N ARG A 140 -11.52 21.56 -9.57
CA ARG A 140 -10.91 20.93 -10.75
C ARG A 140 -9.64 21.66 -11.23
N GLY A 141 -9.61 22.99 -11.15
CA GLY A 141 -8.47 23.83 -11.58
C GLY A 141 -7.26 23.86 -10.64
N GLU A 142 -7.28 23.14 -9.50
CA GLU A 142 -6.12 22.92 -8.63
C GLU A 142 -5.97 21.44 -8.23
N ARG A 143 -6.69 20.53 -8.90
CA ARG A 143 -6.85 19.14 -8.45
C ARG A 143 -5.56 18.35 -8.65
N PHE A 144 -4.87 18.51 -9.77
CA PHE A 144 -3.55 17.92 -10.01
C PHE A 144 -2.51 18.49 -9.02
N LYS A 145 -2.48 19.81 -8.80
CA LYS A 145 -1.57 20.43 -7.82
C LYS A 145 -1.79 19.91 -6.38
N ILE A 146 -3.05 19.82 -5.95
CA ILE A 146 -3.40 19.44 -4.57
C ILE A 146 -3.31 17.92 -4.36
N LEU A 147 -3.89 17.13 -5.25
CA LEU A 147 -4.08 15.67 -5.12
C LEU A 147 -3.17 14.85 -6.04
N GLY A 148 -2.70 15.40 -7.15
CA GLY A 148 -1.93 14.69 -8.18
C GLY A 148 -2.75 13.73 -9.04
N VAL A 149 -4.08 13.67 -8.88
CA VAL A 149 -4.96 12.91 -9.77
C VAL A 149 -5.16 13.65 -11.10
N VAL A 150 -5.47 12.90 -12.15
CA VAL A 150 -5.62 13.43 -13.51
C VAL A 150 -7.09 13.71 -13.81
N ASN A 151 -7.40 14.94 -14.22
CA ASN A 151 -8.73 15.32 -14.71
C ASN A 151 -9.01 14.61 -16.05
N GLU A 152 -10.22 14.12 -16.23
CA GLU A 152 -10.65 13.42 -17.44
C GLU A 152 -10.80 14.40 -18.62
N PRO A 153 -10.13 14.18 -19.77
CA PRO A 153 -10.32 15.02 -20.95
C PRO A 153 -11.79 14.98 -21.41
N GLY A 154 -12.31 16.11 -21.91
CA GLY A 154 -13.72 16.27 -22.26
C GLY A 154 -14.62 16.69 -21.09
N PHE A 155 -14.08 16.89 -19.87
CA PHE A 155 -14.82 17.40 -18.70
C PHE A 155 -14.39 18.81 -18.30
N ARG A 156 -15.32 19.55 -17.68
CA ARG A 156 -15.12 20.89 -17.10
C ARG A 156 -15.58 20.94 -15.64
N ALA A 157 -15.18 21.99 -14.92
CA ALA A 157 -15.65 22.19 -13.55
C ALA A 157 -17.18 22.38 -13.49
N ALA A 158 -17.80 21.93 -12.39
CA ALA A 158 -19.23 22.09 -12.16
C ALA A 158 -19.67 23.57 -12.17
N THR A 159 -20.67 23.91 -12.98
CA THR A 159 -21.27 25.26 -13.02
C THR A 159 -22.48 25.40 -12.08
N LYS A 160 -23.04 24.26 -11.68
CA LYS A 160 -24.18 24.10 -10.76
C LYS A 160 -24.07 22.74 -10.06
N PRO A 161 -24.76 22.53 -8.93
CA PRO A 161 -24.90 21.18 -8.38
C PRO A 161 -25.72 20.26 -9.31
N ASP A 162 -25.51 18.96 -9.15
CA ASP A 162 -26.36 17.90 -9.70
C ASP A 162 -27.72 17.80 -8.98
N GLU A 163 -28.54 16.79 -9.34
CA GLU A 163 -29.86 16.58 -8.71
C GLU A 163 -29.80 16.26 -7.20
N PHE A 164 -28.62 15.95 -6.67
CA PHE A 164 -28.35 15.62 -5.28
C PHE A 164 -27.59 16.73 -4.53
N GLY A 165 -27.32 17.88 -5.16
CA GLY A 165 -26.59 18.96 -4.50
C GLY A 165 -25.06 18.79 -4.49
N LEU A 166 -24.51 17.87 -5.31
CA LEU A 166 -23.08 17.62 -5.44
C LEU A 166 -22.48 18.41 -6.61
N TRP A 167 -21.25 18.91 -6.46
CA TRP A 167 -20.56 19.69 -7.48
C TRP A 167 -19.52 18.83 -8.20
N LEU A 168 -20.00 17.80 -8.89
CA LEU A 168 -19.20 16.86 -9.69
C LEU A 168 -18.91 17.46 -11.07
N ASP A 169 -17.77 17.14 -11.66
CA ASP A 169 -17.36 17.68 -12.96
C ASP A 169 -18.40 17.43 -14.06
N GLU A 170 -18.64 18.45 -14.88
CA GLU A 170 -19.60 18.40 -15.98
C GLU A 170 -18.95 17.83 -17.24
N GLN A 171 -19.63 16.87 -17.87
CA GLN A 171 -19.30 16.40 -19.20
C GLN A 171 -19.51 17.52 -20.22
N ALA A 172 -18.43 17.96 -20.88
CA ALA A 172 -18.45 18.96 -21.95
C ALA A 172 -18.44 18.32 -23.34
N GLU A 173 -17.83 17.15 -23.47
CA GLU A 173 -17.78 16.32 -24.67
C GLU A 173 -18.35 14.92 -24.37
N PRO A 174 -19.09 14.28 -25.31
CA PRO A 174 -19.60 12.92 -25.10
C PRO A 174 -18.48 11.92 -24.79
N GLU A 175 -18.74 11.01 -23.85
CA GLU A 175 -17.83 9.90 -23.57
C GLU A 175 -17.69 9.00 -24.82
N PRO A 176 -16.50 8.44 -25.11
CA PRO A 176 -16.32 7.55 -26.25
C PRO A 176 -17.30 6.37 -26.22
N ALA A 177 -17.99 6.14 -27.34
CA ALA A 177 -19.03 5.13 -27.44
C ALA A 177 -18.49 3.70 -27.23
N GLY A 178 -19.32 2.84 -26.62
CA GLY A 178 -19.01 1.44 -26.35
C GLY A 178 -18.75 1.11 -24.87
N ILE A 179 -18.81 2.10 -23.98
CA ILE A 179 -18.78 1.91 -22.53
C ILE A 179 -20.22 1.66 -22.04
N ASP A 180 -20.43 0.56 -21.31
CA ASP A 180 -21.68 0.28 -20.61
C ASP A 180 -21.62 0.86 -19.20
N GLU A 181 -22.38 1.93 -18.94
CA GLU A 181 -22.45 2.61 -17.63
C GLU A 181 -22.97 1.71 -16.49
N ILE A 182 -23.71 0.64 -16.79
CA ILE A 182 -24.17 -0.32 -15.76
C ILE A 182 -23.00 -1.19 -15.29
N VAL A 183 -22.05 -1.49 -16.19
CA VAL A 183 -20.90 -2.36 -15.95
C VAL A 183 -19.68 -1.56 -15.44
N TYR A 184 -19.46 -0.37 -15.99
CA TYR A 184 -18.27 0.46 -15.75
C TYR A 184 -18.55 1.76 -14.98
N GLY A 185 -19.81 2.03 -14.63
CA GLY A 185 -20.23 3.28 -14.01
C GLY A 185 -20.19 4.46 -14.99
N LYS A 186 -20.84 5.57 -14.64
CA LYS A 186 -20.68 6.84 -15.37
C LYS A 186 -19.34 7.51 -15.02
N PRO A 187 -18.75 8.34 -15.90
CA PRO A 187 -17.55 9.09 -15.61
C PRO A 187 -17.74 10.05 -14.42
N SER A 188 -16.65 10.34 -13.72
CA SER A 188 -16.63 11.31 -12.61
C SER A 188 -15.98 12.65 -12.99
N GLY A 189 -15.32 12.72 -14.14
CA GLY A 189 -14.41 13.80 -14.52
C GLY A 189 -13.00 13.64 -13.93
N VAL A 190 -12.70 12.55 -13.22
CA VAL A 190 -11.37 12.20 -12.74
C VAL A 190 -11.01 10.78 -13.18
N LEU A 191 -9.87 10.63 -13.85
CA LEU A 191 -9.48 9.34 -14.43
C LEU A 191 -9.27 8.28 -13.35
N GLY A 192 -9.79 7.08 -13.64
CA GLY A 192 -9.78 5.95 -12.73
C GLY A 192 -10.86 6.00 -11.64
N TYR A 193 -11.72 7.00 -11.59
CA TYR A 193 -12.87 7.07 -10.67
C TYR A 193 -14.19 7.07 -11.43
N ARG A 194 -15.08 6.13 -11.11
CA ARG A 194 -16.38 5.94 -11.78
C ARG A 194 -17.51 5.99 -10.77
N LEU A 195 -18.66 6.54 -11.16
CA LEU A 195 -19.83 6.71 -10.30
C LEU A 195 -20.88 5.65 -10.62
N PHE A 196 -21.32 4.92 -9.59
CA PHE A 196 -22.39 3.94 -9.67
C PHE A 196 -23.58 4.43 -8.84
N PRO A 197 -24.83 4.32 -9.30
CA PRO A 197 -26.00 4.54 -8.46
C PRO A 197 -25.94 3.66 -7.20
N ASN A 198 -26.20 4.23 -6.03
CA ASN A 198 -26.22 3.45 -4.81
C ASN A 198 -27.59 2.76 -4.64
N PRO A 199 -27.70 1.42 -4.70
CA PRO A 199 -28.98 0.71 -4.55
C PRO A 199 -29.66 0.94 -3.20
N ASP A 200 -28.88 1.30 -2.16
CA ASP A 200 -29.41 1.61 -0.84
C ASP A 200 -30.08 3.00 -0.78
N PHE A 201 -29.86 3.86 -1.78
CA PHE A 201 -30.36 5.24 -1.83
C PHE A 201 -31.83 5.31 -2.27
N ASN A 202 -32.68 4.65 -1.50
CA ASN A 202 -34.12 4.61 -1.67
C ASN A 202 -34.81 5.95 -1.31
N GLU A 203 -36.14 6.00 -1.40
CA GLU A 203 -36.92 7.21 -1.11
C GLU A 203 -36.71 7.76 0.32
N GLU A 204 -36.48 6.90 1.32
CA GLU A 204 -36.18 7.34 2.68
C GLU A 204 -34.79 7.95 2.81
N ALA A 205 -33.79 7.36 2.13
CA ALA A 205 -32.44 7.91 2.05
C ALA A 205 -32.47 9.26 1.33
N ARG A 206 -33.18 9.37 0.20
CA ARG A 206 -33.36 10.61 -0.56
C ARG A 206 -34.04 11.72 0.28
N LYS A 207 -35.00 11.39 1.14
CA LYS A 207 -35.63 12.33 2.09
C LYS A 207 -34.71 12.80 3.22
N LYS A 208 -33.67 12.02 3.56
CA LYS A 208 -32.66 12.34 4.57
C LYS A 208 -31.41 13.01 3.96
N TRP A 209 -31.29 13.00 2.64
CA TRP A 209 -30.12 13.49 1.91
C TRP A 209 -30.11 15.02 1.80
N ASP A 210 -28.94 15.62 2.05
CA ASP A 210 -28.67 17.04 1.91
C ASP A 210 -27.23 17.23 1.40
N GLY A 211 -27.09 17.68 0.14
CA GLY A 211 -25.80 17.84 -0.53
C GLY A 211 -24.97 19.04 -0.05
N ASP A 212 -25.52 19.98 0.73
CA ASP A 212 -24.75 21.05 1.35
C ASP A 212 -24.21 20.58 2.71
N ARG A 213 -25.08 20.02 3.56
CA ARG A 213 -24.67 19.42 4.83
C ARG A 213 -23.70 18.26 4.63
N PHE A 214 -23.84 17.50 3.54
CA PHE A 214 -22.84 16.50 3.16
C PHE A 214 -21.44 17.10 3.08
N MET A 215 -21.25 18.30 2.56
CA MET A 215 -19.93 18.93 2.51
C MET A 215 -19.57 19.65 3.81
N ASN A 216 -20.51 20.40 4.39
CA ASN A 216 -20.24 21.45 5.37
C ASN A 216 -20.58 21.11 6.82
N ASP A 217 -21.29 20.01 7.11
CA ASP A 217 -21.74 19.65 8.46
C ASP A 217 -21.11 18.33 8.96
N PRO A 218 -20.05 18.38 9.80
CA PRO A 218 -19.41 17.19 10.36
C PRO A 218 -20.34 16.32 11.21
N THR A 219 -21.44 16.85 11.74
CA THR A 219 -22.41 16.05 12.50
C THR A 219 -23.30 15.21 11.58
N TYR A 220 -23.38 15.59 10.31
CA TYR A 220 -24.14 14.91 9.26
C TYR A 220 -23.25 13.93 8.48
N TYR A 221 -22.15 14.39 7.90
CA TYR A 221 -21.35 13.54 7.01
C TYR A 221 -20.48 12.49 7.72
N ASN A 222 -20.24 12.66 9.02
CA ASN A 222 -19.61 11.62 9.85
C ASN A 222 -20.64 10.62 10.41
N ASP A 223 -21.92 10.64 10.03
CA ASP A 223 -22.83 9.54 10.37
C ASP A 223 -22.53 8.31 9.49
N HIS A 224 -22.09 7.23 10.11
CA HIS A 224 -21.94 5.91 9.49
C HIS A 224 -23.22 5.37 8.81
N LYS A 225 -24.41 5.88 9.17
CA LYS A 225 -25.69 5.52 8.54
C LYS A 225 -26.06 6.41 7.35
N LEU A 226 -25.23 7.40 7.01
CA LEU A 226 -25.47 8.22 5.82
C LEU A 226 -25.32 7.37 4.56
N VAL A 227 -26.42 7.28 3.82
CA VAL A 227 -26.47 6.64 2.50
C VAL A 227 -26.24 7.72 1.45
N ARG A 228 -25.16 7.56 0.67
CA ARG A 228 -24.78 8.48 -0.41
C ARG A 228 -25.56 8.15 -1.70
N PRO A 229 -25.85 9.12 -2.59
CA PRO A 229 -26.55 8.85 -3.85
C PRO A 229 -25.71 8.00 -4.82
N TYR A 230 -24.39 8.14 -4.77
CA TYR A 230 -23.44 7.40 -5.59
C TYR A 230 -22.45 6.61 -4.74
N ARG A 231 -22.07 5.44 -5.23
CA ARG A 231 -20.87 4.70 -4.82
C ARG A 231 -19.75 5.01 -5.82
N VAL A 232 -18.51 5.20 -5.35
CA VAL A 232 -17.36 5.50 -6.22
C VAL A 232 -16.55 4.22 -6.42
N GLY A 233 -16.46 3.73 -7.65
CA GLY A 233 -15.54 2.67 -8.05
C GLY A 233 -14.18 3.25 -8.45
N VAL A 234 -13.12 2.47 -8.20
CA VAL A 234 -11.73 2.85 -8.48
C VAL A 234 -11.09 1.82 -9.41
N ALA A 235 -10.50 2.26 -10.52
CA ALA A 235 -9.72 1.42 -11.41
C ALA A 235 -8.21 1.59 -11.14
N CYS A 236 -7.39 0.64 -11.61
CA CYS A 236 -5.92 0.72 -11.47
C CYS A 236 -5.35 2.01 -12.08
N GLY A 237 -5.98 2.52 -13.14
CA GLY A 237 -5.66 3.81 -13.75
C GLY A 237 -5.62 5.00 -12.77
N ALA A 238 -6.38 4.98 -11.68
CA ALA A 238 -6.39 6.06 -10.67
C ALA A 238 -5.00 6.30 -10.04
N CYS A 239 -4.20 5.24 -9.90
CA CYS A 239 -2.83 5.30 -9.38
C CYS A 239 -1.76 5.23 -10.48
N HIS A 240 -2.11 4.79 -11.70
CA HIS A 240 -1.12 4.50 -12.74
C HIS A 240 -1.13 5.44 -13.95
N ILE A 241 -2.24 6.14 -14.21
CA ILE A 241 -2.33 7.16 -15.25
C ILE A 241 -1.64 8.44 -14.77
N ALA A 242 -0.76 8.99 -15.58
CA ALA A 242 -0.09 10.26 -15.32
C ALA A 242 0.30 10.97 -16.64
N PRO A 243 0.72 12.24 -16.56
CA PRO A 243 1.32 12.97 -17.69
C PRO A 243 2.41 12.15 -18.41
N TYR A 244 2.27 12.03 -19.73
CA TYR A 244 3.16 11.29 -20.62
C TYR A 244 4.50 12.05 -20.79
N PRO A 245 5.68 11.49 -20.44
CA PRO A 245 6.94 12.24 -20.48
C PRO A 245 7.36 12.74 -21.86
N ASP A 246 7.02 12.02 -22.94
CA ASP A 246 7.38 12.41 -24.31
C ASP A 246 6.36 13.38 -24.95
N ASN A 247 5.24 13.67 -24.26
CA ASN A 247 4.26 14.67 -24.67
C ASN A 247 3.53 15.24 -23.44
N PRO A 248 4.23 15.92 -22.52
CA PRO A 248 3.62 16.40 -21.28
C PRO A 248 2.59 17.50 -21.58
N PRO A 249 1.50 17.59 -20.79
CA PRO A 249 0.49 18.62 -20.97
C PRO A 249 1.09 20.00 -20.62
N ALA A 250 0.77 21.01 -21.43
CA ALA A 250 1.12 22.40 -21.12
C ALA A 250 0.35 22.95 -19.90
N ASP A 251 -0.84 22.38 -19.63
CA ASP A 251 -1.62 22.59 -18.42
C ASP A 251 -2.05 21.22 -17.86
N PRO A 252 -1.47 20.76 -16.73
CA PRO A 252 -1.80 19.45 -16.15
C PRO A 252 -3.17 19.40 -15.47
N GLU A 253 -3.83 20.54 -15.26
CA GLU A 253 -5.24 20.58 -14.83
C GLU A 253 -6.19 20.42 -16.03
N ASN A 254 -5.70 20.57 -17.27
CA ASN A 254 -6.45 20.40 -18.52
C ASN A 254 -5.69 19.54 -19.55
N PRO A 255 -5.34 18.28 -19.22
CA PRO A 255 -4.66 17.40 -20.15
C PRO A 255 -5.59 16.99 -21.31
N ARG A 256 -4.99 16.61 -22.43
CA ARG A 256 -5.66 15.88 -23.52
C ARG A 256 -5.27 14.40 -23.47
N TRP A 257 -6.00 13.52 -24.15
CA TRP A 257 -5.72 12.08 -24.15
C TRP A 257 -4.29 11.74 -24.61
N GLU A 258 -3.77 12.45 -25.61
CA GLU A 258 -2.39 12.27 -26.10
C GLU A 258 -1.31 12.73 -25.11
N ASN A 259 -1.68 13.44 -24.03
CA ASN A 259 -0.77 13.89 -22.99
C ASN A 259 -0.64 12.89 -21.82
N LEU A 260 -1.19 11.68 -21.93
CA LEU A 260 -1.31 10.73 -20.82
C LEU A 260 -0.76 9.34 -21.14
N ALA A 261 -0.08 8.75 -20.16
CA ALA A 261 0.42 7.38 -20.19
C ALA A 261 -0.33 6.53 -19.16
N SER A 262 -0.81 5.34 -19.55
CA SER A 262 -1.72 4.49 -18.79
C SER A 262 -1.07 3.78 -17.59
N ALA A 263 0.25 3.55 -17.64
CA ALA A 263 0.93 2.60 -16.75
C ALA A 263 2.31 3.06 -16.26
N ILE A 264 2.58 4.37 -16.28
CA ILE A 264 3.84 4.95 -15.78
C ILE A 264 3.93 4.94 -14.24
N GLY A 265 2.80 4.80 -13.54
CA GLY A 265 2.75 4.95 -12.08
C GLY A 265 2.77 6.42 -11.71
N ASN A 266 1.65 6.94 -11.22
CA ASN A 266 1.46 8.38 -11.07
C ASN A 266 2.40 8.97 -10.02
N GLN A 267 3.44 9.69 -10.46
CA GLN A 267 4.47 10.28 -9.58
C GLN A 267 3.95 11.46 -8.74
N TYR A 268 2.77 12.00 -9.06
CA TYR A 268 2.25 13.25 -8.49
C TYR A 268 1.22 13.03 -7.40
N ILE A 269 0.61 11.83 -7.35
CA ILE A 269 -0.50 11.53 -6.44
C ILE A 269 -0.12 11.74 -4.97
N ASN A 270 -1.05 12.32 -4.22
CA ASN A 270 -1.06 12.38 -2.76
C ASN A 270 -2.12 11.41 -2.26
N GLU A 271 -1.76 10.13 -2.14
CA GLU A 271 -2.66 9.07 -1.68
C GLU A 271 -3.43 9.46 -0.40
N GLY A 272 -2.73 10.04 0.58
CA GLY A 272 -3.33 10.45 1.85
C GLY A 272 -4.48 11.46 1.67
N LYS A 273 -4.30 12.48 0.83
CA LYS A 273 -5.38 13.45 0.55
C LYS A 273 -6.49 12.88 -0.33
N VAL A 274 -6.17 11.94 -1.22
CA VAL A 274 -7.14 11.30 -2.12
C VAL A 274 -8.06 10.37 -1.33
N PHE A 275 -7.49 9.38 -0.63
CA PHE A 275 -8.26 8.30 -0.01
C PHE A 275 -8.67 8.59 1.44
N ALA A 276 -8.02 9.53 2.13
CA ALA A 276 -8.36 9.95 3.50
C ALA A 276 -8.65 11.46 3.57
N CYS A 277 -9.45 11.94 2.62
CA CYS A 277 -9.66 13.36 2.31
C CYS A 277 -10.21 14.23 3.46
N ASN A 278 -10.81 13.64 4.51
CA ASN A 278 -11.32 14.37 5.68
C ASN A 278 -10.44 14.17 6.94
N VAL A 279 -9.22 13.66 6.81
CA VAL A 279 -8.24 13.65 7.91
C VAL A 279 -7.67 15.06 8.09
N GLU A 280 -7.94 15.66 9.25
CA GLU A 280 -7.54 17.02 9.60
C GLU A 280 -6.36 17.08 10.60
N LYS A 281 -5.76 18.26 10.72
CA LYS A 281 -4.60 18.52 11.61
C LYS A 281 -4.88 18.18 13.07
N GLY A 282 -3.86 17.70 13.78
CA GLY A 282 -3.88 17.41 15.23
C GLY A 282 -3.93 15.92 15.59
N GLY A 283 -4.33 15.06 14.67
CA GLY A 283 -4.21 13.60 14.84
C GLY A 283 -2.86 13.08 14.33
N PHE A 284 -2.30 12.06 14.99
CA PHE A 284 -1.06 11.41 14.53
C PHE A 284 -1.19 10.81 13.11
N PHE A 285 -2.37 10.32 12.74
CA PHE A 285 -2.63 9.82 11.38
C PHE A 285 -2.52 10.93 10.32
N TYR A 286 -2.88 12.18 10.66
CA TYR A 286 -2.62 13.33 9.79
C TYR A 286 -1.12 13.56 9.60
N GLU A 287 -0.35 13.58 10.69
CA GLU A 287 1.10 13.78 10.63
C GLU A 287 1.78 12.69 9.78
N MET A 288 1.33 11.43 9.89
CA MET A 288 1.80 10.31 9.08
C MET A 288 1.48 10.48 7.59
N LEU A 289 0.23 10.85 7.25
CA LEU A 289 -0.18 11.08 5.85
C LEU A 289 0.43 12.37 5.26
N ALA A 290 0.74 13.37 6.09
CA ALA A 290 1.39 14.61 5.67
C ALA A 290 2.89 14.42 5.40
N ALA A 291 3.54 13.48 6.08
CA ALA A 291 4.93 13.10 5.84
C ALA A 291 5.12 12.17 4.63
N GLN A 292 4.05 11.51 4.16
CA GLN A 292 4.12 10.58 3.03
C GLN A 292 4.57 11.29 1.72
N PRO A 293 5.59 10.76 1.02
CA PRO A 293 6.05 11.33 -0.24
C PRO A 293 5.02 11.23 -1.36
N ARG A 294 5.05 12.18 -2.30
CA ARG A 294 4.23 12.15 -3.51
C ARG A 294 4.62 10.97 -4.41
N GLY A 295 3.65 10.45 -5.16
CA GLY A 295 3.87 9.32 -6.06
C GLY A 295 3.98 7.96 -5.37
N THR A 296 3.64 7.89 -4.08
CA THR A 296 3.68 6.66 -3.28
C THR A 296 2.29 6.22 -2.85
N SER A 297 2.13 4.91 -2.60
CA SER A 297 0.92 4.31 -2.03
C SER A 297 1.26 3.27 -0.97
N ASP A 298 0.49 3.21 0.11
CA ASP A 298 0.57 2.20 1.16
C ASP A 298 -0.77 1.48 1.36
N THR A 299 -1.00 0.44 0.57
CA THR A 299 -2.16 -0.44 0.74
C THR A 299 -2.04 -1.36 1.96
N SER A 300 -0.89 -1.39 2.67
CA SER A 300 -0.77 -2.16 3.92
C SER A 300 -1.71 -1.58 4.98
N ARG A 301 -1.91 -0.27 5.03
CA ARG A 301 -2.73 0.41 6.06
C ARG A 301 -4.14 -0.14 6.23
N ILE A 302 -4.72 -0.74 5.18
CA ILE A 302 -6.03 -1.39 5.24
C ILE A 302 -5.90 -2.78 5.90
N ALA A 303 -4.96 -3.61 5.42
CA ALA A 303 -4.61 -4.91 5.97
C ALA A 303 -3.23 -4.85 6.65
N THR A 304 -3.19 -4.16 7.80
CA THR A 304 -1.92 -3.69 8.40
C THR A 304 -1.04 -4.82 8.91
N ASP A 305 0.25 -4.75 8.58
CA ASP A 305 1.33 -5.51 9.21
C ASP A 305 2.09 -4.69 10.25
N HIS A 306 1.60 -3.50 10.61
CA HIS A 306 2.25 -2.54 11.51
C HIS A 306 3.64 -2.10 11.02
N ILE A 307 3.78 -1.89 9.71
CA ILE A 307 4.91 -1.18 9.11
C ILE A 307 4.35 -0.11 8.16
N ASN A 308 4.49 1.17 8.54
CA ASN A 308 4.16 2.30 7.67
C ASN A 308 5.18 2.35 6.53
N ASN A 309 4.70 2.11 5.32
CA ASN A 309 5.54 1.71 4.20
C ASN A 309 4.92 2.19 2.87
N PRO A 310 4.81 3.51 2.64
CA PRO A 310 4.36 4.05 1.38
C PRO A 310 5.42 3.83 0.29
N ASN A 311 4.97 3.25 -0.82
CA ASN A 311 5.84 2.78 -1.90
C ASN A 311 5.56 3.51 -3.20
N ALA A 312 6.61 3.96 -3.89
CA ALA A 312 6.60 4.47 -5.25
C ALA A 312 5.74 3.60 -6.16
N ILE A 313 4.79 4.17 -6.89
CA ILE A 313 3.90 3.38 -7.74
C ILE A 313 4.71 2.84 -8.93
N ASN A 314 4.63 1.53 -9.20
CA ASN A 314 5.50 0.91 -10.21
C ASN A 314 5.15 1.40 -11.63
N PRO A 315 6.14 1.88 -12.42
CA PRO A 315 6.01 1.89 -13.87
C PRO A 315 6.01 0.46 -14.42
N ILE A 316 5.29 0.25 -15.53
CA ILE A 316 5.24 -1.03 -16.24
C ILE A 316 5.87 -0.83 -17.62
N PHE A 317 7.03 -1.44 -17.83
CA PHE A 317 7.78 -1.38 -19.09
C PHE A 317 8.32 -2.76 -19.46
N LEU A 318 8.37 -3.04 -20.77
CA LEU A 318 9.08 -4.18 -21.36
C LEU A 318 8.73 -5.53 -20.70
N LEU A 319 7.43 -5.77 -20.44
CA LEU A 319 6.98 -6.97 -19.72
C LEU A 319 7.46 -8.28 -20.37
N ALA A 320 7.46 -8.36 -21.70
CA ALA A 320 7.93 -9.53 -22.44
C ALA A 320 9.41 -9.86 -22.13
N GLU A 321 10.25 -8.84 -21.93
CA GLU A 321 11.68 -9.03 -21.60
C GLU A 321 11.88 -9.42 -20.13
N ARG A 322 11.01 -8.96 -19.23
CA ARG A 322 10.96 -9.45 -17.84
C ARG A 322 10.56 -10.92 -17.80
N GLU A 323 9.54 -11.32 -18.56
CA GLU A 323 9.12 -12.71 -18.71
C GLU A 323 10.23 -13.59 -19.31
N ARG A 324 11.06 -13.04 -20.21
CA ARG A 324 12.20 -13.77 -20.83
C ARG A 324 13.29 -14.17 -19.84
N ILE A 325 13.53 -13.39 -18.77
CA ILE A 325 14.55 -13.70 -17.74
C ILE A 325 13.96 -14.23 -16.43
N ALA A 326 12.66 -14.54 -16.42
CA ALA A 326 11.93 -15.05 -15.27
C ALA A 326 12.60 -16.29 -14.65
N VAL A 327 12.66 -16.33 -13.31
CA VAL A 327 13.38 -17.38 -12.56
C VAL A 327 12.42 -18.47 -12.05
N PRO A 328 12.87 -19.73 -11.89
CA PRO A 328 12.04 -20.78 -11.30
C PRO A 328 11.65 -20.46 -9.86
N GLU A 329 10.35 -20.41 -9.61
CA GLU A 329 9.75 -20.21 -8.29
C GLU A 329 8.73 -21.32 -8.03
N LYS A 330 8.58 -21.74 -6.76
CA LYS A 330 7.68 -22.82 -6.35
C LYS A 330 6.35 -22.30 -5.82
N MET A 331 5.24 -22.79 -6.37
CA MET A 331 3.88 -22.47 -5.93
C MET A 331 3.30 -23.62 -5.10
N VAL A 332 2.54 -23.29 -4.05
CA VAL A 332 1.85 -24.27 -3.20
C VAL A 332 0.49 -23.75 -2.74
N GLY A 333 -0.35 -24.66 -2.26
CA GLY A 333 -1.63 -24.33 -1.60
C GLY A 333 -2.61 -23.65 -2.55
N GLY A 334 -3.35 -22.66 -2.03
CA GLY A 334 -4.39 -21.94 -2.78
C GLY A 334 -3.86 -21.17 -4.00
N THR A 335 -2.56 -20.85 -4.05
CA THR A 335 -1.87 -20.28 -5.23
C THR A 335 -2.16 -21.09 -6.50
N LEU A 336 -2.15 -22.43 -6.40
CA LEU A 336 -2.36 -23.35 -7.52
C LEU A 336 -3.80 -23.34 -8.07
N ALA A 337 -4.73 -22.66 -7.39
CA ALA A 337 -6.11 -22.52 -7.89
C ALA A 337 -6.27 -21.39 -8.91
N LEU A 338 -5.27 -20.52 -9.11
CA LEU A 338 -5.30 -19.50 -10.17
C LEU A 338 -5.01 -20.17 -11.55
N PRO A 339 -5.77 -19.85 -12.62
CA PRO A 339 -5.56 -20.49 -13.92
C PRO A 339 -4.15 -20.32 -14.48
N GLY A 340 -3.56 -21.43 -14.93
CA GLY A 340 -2.22 -21.45 -15.52
C GLY A 340 -1.06 -21.60 -14.51
N GLU A 341 -1.34 -21.57 -13.20
CA GLU A 341 -0.34 -21.85 -12.18
C GLU A 341 0.09 -23.32 -12.14
N LYS A 342 1.33 -23.53 -11.68
CA LYS A 342 2.01 -24.84 -11.61
C LYS A 342 2.91 -24.86 -10.38
N GLU A 343 3.15 -26.04 -9.82
CA GLU A 343 4.01 -26.22 -8.63
C GLU A 343 5.41 -25.64 -8.78
N GLU A 344 5.98 -25.69 -9.99
CA GLU A 344 7.21 -24.99 -10.33
C GLU A 344 7.07 -24.35 -11.72
N ARG A 345 7.44 -23.07 -11.84
CA ARG A 345 7.36 -22.30 -13.09
C ARG A 345 8.32 -21.11 -13.08
N PRO A 346 8.72 -20.60 -14.26
CA PRO A 346 9.36 -19.30 -14.34
C PRO A 346 8.40 -18.18 -13.92
N VAL A 347 8.89 -17.25 -13.10
CA VAL A 347 8.18 -16.04 -12.65
C VAL A 347 9.09 -14.79 -12.75
N PRO A 348 8.60 -13.68 -13.34
CA PRO A 348 9.24 -12.38 -13.20
C PRO A 348 8.88 -11.75 -11.85
N HIS A 349 9.83 -11.12 -11.16
CA HIS A 349 9.59 -10.41 -9.90
C HIS A 349 9.19 -8.95 -10.17
N VAL A 350 7.97 -8.55 -9.83
CA VAL A 350 7.43 -7.23 -10.22
C VAL A 350 7.32 -6.27 -9.02
N LEU A 351 6.97 -6.73 -7.82
CA LEU A 351 7.05 -5.92 -6.60
C LEU A 351 8.49 -5.67 -6.13
N LYS A 352 8.67 -4.62 -5.32
CA LYS A 352 9.97 -4.08 -4.89
C LYS A 352 10.83 -5.07 -4.11
N ASP A 353 10.21 -5.90 -3.28
CA ASP A 353 10.81 -6.97 -2.49
C ASP A 353 10.84 -8.33 -3.23
N GLY A 354 10.24 -8.40 -4.43
CA GLY A 354 10.04 -9.64 -5.16
C GLY A 354 9.17 -10.65 -4.40
N ALA A 355 8.20 -10.20 -3.60
CA ALA A 355 7.29 -11.08 -2.88
C ALA A 355 6.10 -11.58 -3.71
N ASP A 356 5.74 -10.87 -4.78
CA ASP A 356 4.63 -11.19 -5.69
C ASP A 356 4.97 -12.29 -6.71
N SER A 357 5.73 -13.27 -6.27
CA SER A 357 6.37 -14.25 -7.13
C SER A 357 5.44 -15.39 -7.51
N ILE A 358 4.26 -15.04 -8.01
CA ILE A 358 3.23 -15.94 -8.55
C ILE A 358 2.81 -15.54 -9.98
N GLY A 359 3.72 -14.89 -10.71
CA GLY A 359 3.52 -14.48 -12.10
C GLY A 359 2.65 -13.23 -12.29
N VAL A 360 2.62 -12.75 -13.53
CA VAL A 360 1.93 -11.51 -13.94
C VAL A 360 0.45 -11.52 -13.58
N ALA A 361 -0.25 -12.64 -13.85
CA ALA A 361 -1.68 -12.77 -13.58
C ALA A 361 -1.99 -12.61 -12.08
N GLY A 362 -1.27 -13.35 -11.23
CA GLY A 362 -1.43 -13.31 -9.79
C GLY A 362 -1.04 -11.96 -9.17
N ALA A 363 0.06 -11.36 -9.62
CA ALA A 363 0.46 -10.02 -9.21
C ALA A 363 -0.60 -8.96 -9.59
N THR A 364 -1.20 -9.07 -10.78
CA THR A 364 -2.21 -8.13 -11.32
C THR A 364 -3.55 -8.27 -10.60
N ILE A 365 -4.09 -9.49 -10.43
CA ILE A 365 -5.41 -9.67 -9.79
C ILE A 365 -5.39 -9.26 -8.30
N ARG A 366 -4.24 -9.39 -7.62
CA ARG A 366 -4.07 -8.86 -6.26
C ARG A 366 -4.21 -7.32 -6.21
N VAL A 367 -3.82 -6.58 -7.26
CA VAL A 367 -4.00 -5.12 -7.29
C VAL A 367 -5.48 -4.76 -7.19
N TYR A 368 -6.36 -5.50 -7.87
CA TYR A 368 -7.82 -5.33 -7.75
C TYR A 368 -8.32 -5.60 -6.32
N VAL A 369 -7.78 -6.61 -5.62
CA VAL A 369 -8.11 -6.84 -4.19
C VAL A 369 -7.60 -5.70 -3.31
N ASN A 370 -6.37 -5.20 -3.53
CA ASN A 370 -5.80 -4.07 -2.78
C ASN A 370 -6.66 -2.80 -2.86
N ILE A 371 -7.34 -2.58 -3.99
CA ILE A 371 -8.26 -1.44 -4.20
C ILE A 371 -9.73 -1.79 -3.87
N GLY A 372 -10.02 -2.97 -3.32
CA GLY A 372 -11.32 -3.32 -2.72
C GLY A 372 -12.17 -4.37 -3.44
N MET A 373 -11.68 -5.07 -4.47
CA MET A 373 -12.41 -6.20 -5.08
C MET A 373 -12.67 -7.30 -4.04
N PHE A 374 -13.92 -7.76 -3.98
CA PHE A 374 -14.41 -8.77 -3.03
C PHE A 374 -14.10 -8.43 -1.55
N SER A 375 -14.30 -7.15 -1.20
CA SER A 375 -14.13 -6.61 0.15
C SER A 375 -14.97 -7.32 1.22
N GLU A 376 -16.12 -7.85 0.82
CA GLU A 376 -17.08 -8.60 1.63
C GLU A 376 -16.42 -9.81 2.30
N TYR A 377 -15.45 -10.44 1.62
CA TYR A 377 -14.60 -11.48 2.19
C TYR A 377 -13.31 -10.89 2.77
N TRP A 378 -12.59 -10.05 2.01
CA TRP A 378 -11.26 -9.54 2.42
C TRP A 378 -11.24 -8.88 3.80
N LEU A 379 -12.25 -8.08 4.12
CA LEU A 379 -12.32 -7.35 5.39
C LEU A 379 -12.68 -8.24 6.59
N THR A 380 -13.03 -9.51 6.38
CA THR A 380 -13.24 -10.49 7.46
C THR A 380 -11.94 -11.15 7.94
N LEU A 381 -10.85 -10.94 7.19
CA LEU A 381 -9.57 -11.63 7.39
C LEU A 381 -8.60 -10.87 8.29
N HIS A 382 -8.88 -9.61 8.62
CA HIS A 382 -8.01 -8.75 9.42
C HIS A 382 -8.80 -7.66 10.18
N ASN A 383 -8.14 -7.01 11.15
CA ASN A 383 -8.70 -5.85 11.82
C ASN A 383 -8.20 -4.56 11.14
N ARG A 384 -9.10 -3.87 10.44
CA ARG A 384 -8.80 -2.64 9.68
C ARG A 384 -8.09 -1.59 10.52
N LEU A 385 -7.10 -0.92 9.92
CA LEU A 385 -6.33 0.23 10.45
C LEU A 385 -5.48 -0.05 11.70
N ILE A 386 -5.98 -0.76 12.71
CA ILE A 386 -5.30 -0.96 14.01
C ILE A 386 -4.72 -2.38 14.16
N GLY A 387 -5.11 -3.36 13.34
CA GLY A 387 -4.41 -4.66 13.29
C GLY A 387 -4.45 -5.48 14.58
N LEU A 388 -5.46 -5.29 15.44
CA LEU A 388 -5.53 -5.91 16.78
C LEU A 388 -5.78 -7.43 16.79
N THR A 389 -6.04 -8.03 15.63
CA THR A 389 -6.17 -9.48 15.45
C THR A 389 -5.21 -9.93 14.37
N PRO A 390 -4.56 -11.11 14.51
CA PRO A 390 -3.75 -11.68 13.44
C PRO A 390 -4.51 -11.73 12.11
N GLN A 391 -3.79 -11.45 11.03
CA GLN A 391 -4.31 -11.62 9.68
C GLN A 391 -4.63 -13.09 9.39
N LYS A 392 -5.40 -13.31 8.32
CA LYS A 392 -5.63 -14.61 7.69
C LYS A 392 -5.39 -14.49 6.19
N PRO A 393 -5.02 -15.59 5.49
CA PRO A 393 -4.91 -15.59 4.03
C PRO A 393 -6.18 -15.18 3.33
N PHE A 394 -6.06 -14.38 2.27
CA PHE A 394 -7.09 -14.28 1.24
C PHE A 394 -6.98 -15.52 0.34
N GLU A 395 -8.00 -16.36 0.36
CA GLU A 395 -8.00 -17.63 -0.36
C GLU A 395 -8.47 -17.48 -1.81
N ILE A 396 -7.55 -17.70 -2.76
CA ILE A 396 -7.88 -17.74 -4.20
C ILE A 396 -8.97 -18.78 -4.51
N PRO A 397 -8.95 -20.03 -3.98
CA PRO A 397 -10.06 -20.98 -4.18
C PRO A 397 -11.40 -20.39 -3.75
N TYR A 398 -11.44 -19.76 -2.57
CA TYR A 398 -12.62 -19.12 -2.03
C TYR A 398 -13.12 -17.98 -2.92
N ALA A 399 -12.23 -17.11 -3.41
CA ALA A 399 -12.60 -16.03 -4.32
C ALA A 399 -13.17 -16.54 -5.66
N ARG A 400 -12.61 -17.60 -6.23
CA ARG A 400 -13.11 -18.22 -7.48
C ARG A 400 -14.50 -18.85 -7.31
N GLU A 401 -14.80 -19.40 -6.14
CA GLU A 401 -16.10 -19.97 -5.83
C GLU A 401 -17.13 -18.89 -5.46
N HIS A 402 -16.78 -17.91 -4.62
CA HIS A 402 -17.71 -16.99 -3.95
C HIS A 402 -17.83 -15.59 -4.58
N SER A 403 -16.98 -15.20 -5.53
CA SER A 403 -17.04 -13.90 -6.19
C SER A 403 -17.17 -13.99 -7.71
N VAL A 404 -18.21 -13.34 -8.26
CA VAL A 404 -18.37 -13.16 -9.71
C VAL A 404 -17.43 -12.07 -10.23
N PHE A 405 -17.19 -11.00 -9.46
CA PHE A 405 -16.22 -9.96 -9.82
C PHE A 405 -14.78 -10.50 -9.89
N TRP A 406 -14.40 -11.41 -8.99
CA TRP A 406 -13.12 -12.13 -9.09
C TRP A 406 -13.02 -12.85 -10.43
N ARG A 407 -14.01 -13.68 -10.80
CA ARG A 407 -13.97 -14.45 -12.06
C ARG A 407 -14.01 -13.56 -13.29
N ALA A 408 -14.80 -12.50 -13.29
CA ALA A 408 -14.82 -11.52 -14.37
C ALA A 408 -13.45 -10.84 -14.53
N THR A 409 -12.74 -10.59 -13.43
CA THR A 409 -11.36 -10.05 -13.44
C THR A 409 -10.35 -11.10 -13.89
N GLU A 410 -10.49 -12.36 -13.47
CA GLU A 410 -9.68 -13.51 -13.89
C GLU A 410 -9.70 -13.69 -15.43
N GLU A 411 -10.87 -13.58 -16.05
CA GLU A 411 -11.06 -13.60 -17.51
C GLU A 411 -10.36 -12.44 -18.26
N ARG A 412 -10.07 -11.33 -17.59
CA ARG A 412 -9.44 -10.14 -18.17
C ARG A 412 -7.90 -10.15 -18.09
N LEU A 413 -7.30 -11.00 -17.25
CA LEU A 413 -5.85 -10.94 -16.96
C LEU A 413 -4.97 -11.17 -18.19
N GLY A 414 -5.40 -12.04 -19.11
CA GLY A 414 -4.67 -12.29 -20.37
C GLY A 414 -4.58 -11.03 -21.24
N ASN A 415 -5.68 -10.28 -21.33
CA ASN A 415 -5.78 -9.03 -22.10
C ASN A 415 -4.93 -7.92 -21.48
N ILE A 416 -4.97 -7.75 -20.15
CA ILE A 416 -4.09 -6.81 -19.43
C ILE A 416 -2.61 -7.14 -19.66
N ALA A 417 -2.24 -8.43 -19.55
CA ALA A 417 -0.87 -8.87 -19.81
C ALA A 417 -0.43 -8.66 -21.28
N ALA A 418 -1.34 -8.82 -22.24
CA ALA A 418 -1.08 -8.50 -23.64
C ALA A 418 -0.77 -7.00 -23.80
N PHE A 419 -1.62 -6.12 -23.28
CA PHE A 419 -1.39 -4.67 -23.27
C PHE A 419 -0.04 -4.29 -22.64
N PHE A 420 0.29 -4.83 -21.47
CA PHE A 420 1.55 -4.53 -20.79
C PHE A 420 2.82 -4.94 -21.57
N ARG A 421 2.74 -5.92 -22.47
CA ARG A 421 3.86 -6.27 -23.39
C ARG A 421 4.08 -5.23 -24.49
N ARG A 422 3.14 -4.32 -24.71
CA ARG A 422 3.25 -3.22 -25.68
C ARG A 422 3.92 -1.96 -25.12
N LEU A 423 4.00 -1.83 -23.79
CA LEU A 423 4.58 -0.67 -23.12
C LEU A 423 6.11 -0.61 -23.28
N LYS A 424 6.59 0.52 -23.81
CA LYS A 424 7.99 0.79 -24.15
C LYS A 424 8.58 1.91 -23.28
N PRO A 425 9.93 2.01 -23.20
CA PRO A 425 10.60 3.17 -22.63
C PRO A 425 10.12 4.49 -23.23
N PHE A 426 10.18 5.53 -22.40
CA PHE A 426 10.08 6.94 -22.74
C PHE A 426 11.50 7.52 -22.75
N HIS A 427 12.08 7.79 -23.91
CA HIS A 427 13.45 8.26 -24.02
C HIS A 427 13.50 9.80 -23.97
N LEU A 428 14.42 10.35 -23.17
CA LEU A 428 14.57 11.80 -23.07
C LEU A 428 14.83 12.48 -24.44
N ALA A 429 15.49 11.80 -25.37
CA ALA A 429 15.73 12.31 -26.72
C ALA A 429 14.43 12.56 -27.51
N ASP A 430 13.39 11.76 -27.28
CA ASP A 430 12.10 11.85 -27.97
C ASP A 430 11.19 12.92 -27.35
N ALA A 431 11.46 13.33 -26.10
CA ALA A 431 10.67 14.33 -25.39
C ALA A 431 10.90 15.77 -25.89
N PRO A 432 9.92 16.70 -25.79
CA PRO A 432 10.03 18.04 -26.34
C PRO A 432 11.19 18.85 -25.77
N GLY A 433 12.20 19.13 -26.61
CA GLY A 433 13.44 19.80 -26.20
C GLY A 433 14.39 18.93 -25.37
N GLY A 434 14.07 17.66 -25.14
CA GLY A 434 14.82 16.76 -24.26
C GLY A 434 16.25 16.48 -24.73
N GLN A 435 16.48 16.44 -26.05
CA GLN A 435 17.81 16.34 -26.66
C GLN A 435 18.80 17.41 -26.17
N ALA A 436 18.35 18.60 -25.75
CA ALA A 436 19.21 19.67 -25.24
C ALA A 436 19.77 19.39 -23.83
N TYR A 437 19.22 18.40 -23.11
CA TYR A 437 19.71 17.96 -21.81
C TYR A 437 20.72 16.81 -21.90
N ILE A 438 20.92 16.21 -23.08
CA ILE A 438 21.86 15.12 -23.34
C ILE A 438 23.12 15.72 -23.97
N THR A 439 24.31 15.40 -23.45
CA THR A 439 25.57 15.85 -24.05
C THR A 439 25.73 15.38 -25.51
N ALA A 440 26.24 16.27 -26.36
CA ALA A 440 26.65 15.94 -27.73
C ALA A 440 28.11 15.40 -27.81
N ASP A 441 28.83 15.39 -26.69
CA ASP A 441 30.19 14.85 -26.62
C ASP A 441 30.15 13.32 -26.53
N SER A 442 30.49 12.66 -27.63
CA SER A 442 30.51 11.20 -27.72
C SER A 442 31.51 10.55 -26.77
N ALA A 443 32.62 11.22 -26.43
CA ALA A 443 33.61 10.69 -25.48
C ALA A 443 33.06 10.67 -24.05
N VAL A 444 32.20 11.62 -23.69
CA VAL A 444 31.50 11.61 -22.39
C VAL A 444 30.47 10.48 -22.33
N ILE A 445 29.72 10.24 -23.42
CA ILE A 445 28.78 9.10 -23.49
C ILE A 445 29.53 7.76 -23.47
N GLU A 446 30.63 7.64 -24.21
CA GLU A 446 31.49 6.45 -24.22
C GLU A 446 32.07 6.17 -22.82
N ARG A 447 32.59 7.19 -22.13
CA ARG A 447 33.05 7.04 -20.75
C ARG A 447 31.90 6.65 -19.80
N GLY A 448 30.70 7.21 -19.99
CA GLY A 448 29.51 6.83 -19.22
C GLY A 448 29.10 5.38 -19.42
N LYS A 449 29.24 4.85 -20.63
CA LYS A 449 29.05 3.43 -20.97
C LYS A 449 30.05 2.53 -20.25
N GLU A 450 31.35 2.86 -20.31
CA GLU A 450 32.41 2.12 -19.60
C GLU A 450 32.10 2.03 -18.09
N VAL A 451 31.85 3.18 -17.45
CA VAL A 451 31.57 3.28 -16.02
C VAL A 451 30.31 2.49 -15.64
N PHE A 452 29.25 2.55 -16.46
CA PHE A 452 28.04 1.76 -16.24
C PHE A 452 28.29 0.25 -16.35
N ALA A 453 29.08 -0.19 -17.33
CA ALA A 453 29.43 -1.59 -17.51
C ALA A 453 30.21 -2.15 -16.31
N GLU A 454 31.17 -1.38 -15.80
CA GLU A 454 32.03 -1.78 -14.68
C GLU A 454 31.31 -1.75 -13.32
N SER A 455 30.41 -0.78 -13.11
CA SER A 455 29.86 -0.45 -11.78
C SER A 455 28.38 -0.82 -11.59
N CYS A 456 27.58 -0.85 -12.66
CA CYS A 456 26.11 -0.86 -12.56
C CYS A 456 25.46 -2.07 -13.25
N ALA A 457 25.95 -2.47 -14.42
CA ALA A 457 25.28 -3.41 -15.33
C ALA A 457 25.03 -4.81 -14.72
N ALA A 458 25.86 -5.28 -13.80
CA ALA A 458 25.67 -6.54 -13.10
C ALA A 458 24.30 -6.64 -12.38
N CYS A 459 23.83 -5.52 -11.81
CA CYS A 459 22.51 -5.39 -11.21
C CYS A 459 21.48 -4.81 -12.21
N HIS A 460 21.83 -3.72 -12.89
CA HIS A 460 20.91 -2.91 -13.70
C HIS A 460 20.91 -3.26 -15.20
N SER A 461 20.94 -4.55 -15.54
CA SER A 461 20.80 -4.99 -16.93
C SER A 461 20.08 -6.34 -17.00
N SER A 462 19.10 -6.47 -17.89
CA SER A 462 18.47 -7.76 -18.23
C SER A 462 19.26 -8.53 -19.30
N LYS A 463 20.17 -7.85 -20.01
CA LYS A 463 21.26 -8.46 -20.77
C LYS A 463 22.35 -8.86 -19.77
N GLN A 464 22.45 -10.14 -19.46
CA GLN A 464 23.39 -10.74 -18.49
C GLN A 464 24.35 -11.71 -19.22
N PRO A 465 25.56 -11.94 -18.69
CA PRO A 465 26.50 -12.91 -19.26
C PRO A 465 25.93 -14.34 -19.21
N PRO A 466 26.47 -15.27 -20.02
CA PRO A 466 26.17 -16.70 -19.96
C PRO A 466 26.14 -17.26 -18.51
N PRO A 467 25.20 -18.16 -18.15
CA PRO A 467 25.02 -18.60 -16.76
C PRO A 467 26.24 -19.24 -16.07
N ASN A 468 27.24 -19.68 -16.84
CA ASN A 468 28.51 -20.21 -16.35
C ASN A 468 29.57 -19.15 -16.03
N ILE A 469 29.30 -17.87 -16.31
CA ILE A 469 30.20 -16.74 -16.05
C ILE A 469 29.62 -15.91 -14.91
N ASP A 470 30.37 -15.75 -13.83
CA ASP A 470 29.96 -14.84 -12.75
C ASP A 470 30.00 -13.39 -13.24
N SER A 471 28.86 -12.72 -13.16
CA SER A 471 28.64 -11.29 -13.41
C SER A 471 29.62 -10.34 -12.70
N HIS A 472 30.23 -10.74 -11.58
CA HIS A 472 31.19 -9.92 -10.84
C HIS A 472 32.66 -10.28 -11.11
N SER A 473 32.93 -11.37 -11.84
CA SER A 473 34.28 -11.79 -12.24
C SER A 473 34.89 -10.89 -13.32
N GLY A 474 36.19 -11.01 -13.57
CA GLY A 474 36.87 -10.30 -14.67
C GLY A 474 36.29 -10.62 -16.05
N GLU A 475 35.90 -11.87 -16.28
CA GLU A 475 35.23 -12.30 -17.52
C GLU A 475 33.82 -11.69 -17.64
N GLY A 476 33.04 -11.70 -16.55
CA GLY A 476 31.73 -11.06 -16.49
C GLY A 476 31.78 -9.56 -16.75
N LYS A 477 32.76 -8.85 -16.18
CA LYS A 477 33.01 -7.43 -16.44
C LYS A 477 33.38 -7.16 -17.90
N ALA A 478 34.28 -7.95 -18.48
CA ALA A 478 34.64 -7.84 -19.89
C ALA A 478 33.43 -8.09 -20.81
N TRP A 479 32.56 -9.05 -20.46
CA TRP A 479 31.30 -9.28 -21.17
C TRP A 479 30.35 -8.07 -21.08
N PHE A 480 30.16 -7.49 -19.89
CA PHE A 480 29.34 -6.28 -19.74
C PHE A 480 29.90 -5.09 -20.52
N HIS A 481 31.23 -4.90 -20.53
CA HIS A 481 31.86 -3.85 -21.33
C HIS A 481 31.53 -4.00 -22.82
N ALA A 482 31.70 -5.19 -23.38
CA ALA A 482 31.32 -5.47 -24.77
C ALA A 482 29.81 -5.25 -25.02
N ALA A 483 28.95 -5.69 -24.10
CA ALA A 483 27.50 -5.56 -24.23
C ALA A 483 27.01 -4.10 -24.17
N VAL A 484 27.51 -3.28 -23.23
CA VAL A 484 27.10 -1.88 -23.04
C VAL A 484 27.63 -0.98 -24.17
N MET A 485 28.79 -1.30 -24.72
CA MET A 485 29.36 -0.58 -25.86
C MET A 485 28.58 -0.78 -27.16
N ALA A 486 27.87 -1.91 -27.32
CA ALA A 486 27.01 -2.15 -28.47
C ALA A 486 25.93 -1.07 -28.65
N SER A 487 25.58 -0.77 -29.91
CA SER A 487 24.57 0.25 -30.23
C SER A 487 23.17 -0.15 -29.81
N ASP A 488 22.86 -1.45 -29.82
CA ASP A 488 21.57 -2.02 -29.43
C ASP A 488 21.44 -2.23 -27.92
N PHE A 489 22.41 -1.84 -27.07
CA PHE A 489 22.43 -2.25 -25.66
C PHE A 489 21.11 -1.99 -24.91
N LEU A 490 20.48 -0.83 -25.15
CA LEU A 490 19.21 -0.44 -24.55
C LEU A 490 17.99 -1.14 -25.19
N GLU A 491 18.11 -1.60 -26.44
CA GLU A 491 17.04 -2.35 -27.11
C GLU A 491 16.74 -3.65 -26.37
N ASN A 492 15.47 -3.82 -25.98
CA ASN A 492 14.99 -4.99 -25.23
C ASN A 492 15.73 -5.23 -23.90
N ASN A 493 16.37 -4.19 -23.35
CA ASN A 493 16.96 -4.21 -22.03
C ASN A 493 16.08 -3.42 -21.06
N PHE A 494 15.51 -4.09 -20.05
CA PHE A 494 14.70 -3.40 -19.03
C PHE A 494 15.53 -2.91 -17.84
N LEU A 495 16.86 -2.91 -17.94
CA LEU A 495 17.78 -2.22 -17.03
C LEU A 495 17.63 -2.65 -15.56
N SER A 496 17.34 -3.93 -15.36
CA SER A 496 17.31 -4.65 -14.08
C SER A 496 17.51 -6.14 -14.36
N ASN A 497 18.13 -6.85 -13.42
CA ASN A 497 18.19 -8.31 -13.44
C ASN A 497 17.06 -8.97 -12.61
N ASP A 498 16.21 -8.17 -11.94
CA ASP A 498 15.12 -8.54 -11.02
C ASP A 498 15.50 -9.58 -9.93
N LYS A 499 16.80 -9.78 -9.67
CA LYS A 499 17.30 -10.66 -8.59
C LYS A 499 17.07 -10.00 -7.23
N ARG A 500 16.69 -10.81 -6.24
CA ARG A 500 16.53 -10.38 -4.85
C ARG A 500 17.92 -10.27 -4.20
N TYR A 501 18.26 -9.08 -3.68
CA TYR A 501 19.48 -8.80 -2.92
C TYR A 501 19.13 -8.45 -1.46
N PRO A 502 19.96 -8.85 -0.50
CA PRO A 502 19.72 -8.59 0.92
C PRO A 502 19.94 -7.11 1.26
N LEU A 503 19.25 -6.62 2.29
CA LEU A 503 19.45 -5.28 2.85
C LEU A 503 20.92 -5.01 3.26
N THR A 504 21.67 -6.03 3.68
CA THR A 504 23.12 -5.96 3.98
C THR A 504 23.99 -5.61 2.76
N LYS A 505 23.43 -5.59 1.54
CA LYS A 505 24.11 -5.16 0.29
C LYS A 505 23.49 -3.90 -0.31
N ILE A 506 22.18 -3.71 -0.19
CA ILE A 506 21.46 -2.60 -0.85
C ILE A 506 21.33 -1.36 0.05
N GLU A 507 21.27 -1.54 1.37
CA GLU A 507 21.26 -0.50 2.40
C GLU A 507 20.18 0.61 2.27
N THR A 508 19.21 0.46 1.37
CA THR A 508 18.01 1.30 1.33
C THR A 508 17.14 1.10 2.56
N ASN A 509 16.33 2.11 2.92
CA ASN A 509 15.39 2.00 4.04
C ASN A 509 14.63 0.66 4.02
N SER A 510 14.54 0.01 5.17
CA SER A 510 14.14 -1.40 5.26
C SER A 510 12.63 -1.67 5.33
N ALA A 511 11.77 -0.64 5.40
CA ALA A 511 10.33 -0.78 5.60
C ALA A 511 9.67 -1.76 4.61
N ARG A 512 9.85 -1.57 3.29
CA ARG A 512 9.20 -2.45 2.30
C ARG A 512 9.74 -3.87 2.31
N ALA A 513 11.03 -4.05 2.53
CA ALA A 513 11.70 -5.36 2.59
C ALA A 513 11.33 -6.18 3.85
N PHE A 514 10.80 -5.54 4.89
CA PHE A 514 10.31 -6.18 6.12
C PHE A 514 8.79 -6.38 6.19
N GLY A 515 8.01 -5.80 5.27
CA GLY A 515 6.56 -5.96 5.17
C GLY A 515 6.10 -7.42 5.13
N THR A 516 5.21 -7.83 6.05
CA THR A 516 4.88 -9.25 6.29
C THR A 516 3.66 -9.79 5.56
N ASN A 517 2.89 -8.96 4.87
CA ASN A 517 1.63 -9.40 4.27
C ASN A 517 1.77 -10.61 3.32
N ALA A 518 2.96 -10.83 2.72
CA ALA A 518 3.29 -11.96 1.85
C ALA A 518 3.93 -13.17 2.55
N LYS A 519 3.84 -13.29 3.88
CA LYS A 519 4.31 -14.47 4.63
C LYS A 519 3.21 -15.54 4.71
N ALA A 520 3.60 -16.77 5.03
CA ALA A 520 2.66 -17.85 5.31
C ALA A 520 1.68 -17.45 6.45
N GLY A 521 0.39 -17.71 6.27
CA GLY A 521 -0.68 -17.32 7.21
C GLY A 521 -1.10 -15.85 7.16
N HIS A 522 -0.42 -14.99 6.40
CA HIS A 522 -0.79 -13.57 6.24
C HIS A 522 -1.67 -13.34 5.01
N VAL A 523 -2.22 -12.12 4.87
CA VAL A 523 -3.26 -11.80 3.87
C VAL A 523 -2.90 -12.15 2.43
N TRP A 524 -1.62 -12.04 2.03
CA TRP A 524 -1.11 -12.34 0.68
C TRP A 524 -0.36 -13.68 0.58
N ASP A 525 -0.64 -14.64 1.47
CA ASP A 525 -0.05 -16.00 1.41
C ASP A 525 -0.23 -16.64 0.02
N ASN A 526 -1.47 -16.70 -0.51
CA ASN A 526 -1.72 -17.25 -1.86
C ASN A 526 -1.25 -16.35 -3.02
N PHE A 527 -0.59 -15.22 -2.73
CA PHE A 527 -0.05 -14.28 -3.72
C PHE A 527 1.48 -14.14 -3.62
N SER A 528 2.13 -15.16 -3.06
CA SER A 528 3.58 -15.26 -2.88
C SER A 528 4.03 -16.72 -2.97
N SER A 529 5.20 -16.95 -3.56
CA SER A 529 5.76 -18.29 -3.74
C SER A 529 6.19 -18.92 -2.40
N LEU A 530 6.32 -20.25 -2.39
CA LEU A 530 7.06 -20.94 -1.33
C LEU A 530 8.53 -20.51 -1.33
N THR A 531 9.15 -20.39 -2.51
CA THR A 531 10.55 -19.96 -2.67
C THR A 531 10.83 -18.61 -1.99
N TYR A 532 9.92 -17.64 -2.05
CA TYR A 532 10.03 -16.37 -1.32
C TYR A 532 9.91 -16.56 0.20
N LYS A 533 8.95 -17.37 0.65
CA LYS A 533 8.69 -17.64 2.08
C LYS A 533 9.82 -18.42 2.76
N GLU A 534 10.55 -19.23 1.99
CA GLU A 534 11.70 -20.03 2.44
C GLU A 534 13.05 -19.27 2.35
N LEU A 535 13.07 -18.01 1.89
CA LEU A 535 14.28 -17.19 1.93
C LEU A 535 14.80 -17.08 3.37
N SER A 536 16.08 -17.40 3.56
CA SER A 536 16.77 -17.14 4.82
C SER A 536 16.67 -15.66 5.15
N PRO A 537 16.23 -15.25 6.35
CA PRO A 537 16.19 -13.84 6.71
C PRO A 537 17.61 -13.25 6.74
N VAL A 538 17.75 -11.97 6.38
CA VAL A 538 19.05 -11.29 6.41
C VAL A 538 19.67 -11.26 7.81
N ASP A 539 20.98 -11.03 7.83
CA ASP A 539 21.75 -10.90 9.05
C ASP A 539 21.39 -9.65 9.88
N GLU A 540 22.07 -9.50 11.02
CA GLU A 540 21.87 -8.35 11.90
C GLU A 540 22.24 -7.06 11.14
N LEU A 541 21.33 -6.08 11.19
CA LEU A 541 21.52 -4.75 10.65
C LEU A 541 21.73 -3.75 11.79
N GLU A 542 22.45 -2.67 11.50
CA GLU A 542 22.62 -1.53 12.40
C GLU A 542 21.92 -0.29 11.84
N PHE A 543 20.94 0.22 12.57
CA PHE A 543 20.18 1.41 12.21
C PHE A 543 20.58 2.62 13.05
N PHE A 544 20.44 3.81 12.47
CA PHE A 544 20.71 5.06 13.18
C PHE A 544 19.68 5.25 14.30
N ASN A 545 20.17 5.57 15.50
CA ASN A 545 19.35 5.78 16.68
C ASN A 545 19.17 7.28 16.96
N PRO A 546 18.00 7.87 16.68
CA PRO A 546 17.75 9.30 16.91
C PRO A 546 17.61 9.69 18.40
N PHE A 547 17.78 8.74 19.33
CA PHE A 547 17.69 8.96 20.78
C PHE A 547 19.02 8.73 21.53
N ASP A 548 19.98 8.04 20.91
CA ASP A 548 21.36 7.87 21.40
C ASP A 548 22.27 7.59 20.21
N GLU A 549 22.86 8.65 19.62
CA GLU A 549 23.70 8.52 18.43
C GLU A 549 24.96 7.66 18.67
N THR A 550 25.34 7.41 19.93
CA THR A 550 26.50 6.58 20.27
C THR A 550 26.19 5.09 20.26
N ARG A 551 24.91 4.71 20.15
CA ARG A 551 24.44 3.32 20.21
C ARG A 551 23.44 3.04 19.07
N PRO A 552 23.92 2.53 17.91
CA PRO A 552 23.03 2.15 16.83
C PRO A 552 22.04 1.06 17.28
N ILE A 553 20.86 1.06 16.67
CA ILE A 553 19.84 0.05 16.92
C ILE A 553 20.23 -1.21 16.15
N LYS A 554 20.67 -2.23 16.88
CA LYS A 554 20.84 -3.58 16.34
C LYS A 554 19.48 -4.23 16.12
N PHE A 555 19.26 -4.75 14.92
CA PHE A 555 18.00 -5.38 14.53
C PHE A 555 18.27 -6.65 13.74
N LYS A 556 17.63 -7.76 14.12
CA LYS A 556 17.67 -9.00 13.34
C LYS A 556 16.26 -9.49 13.00
N PRO A 557 15.94 -9.78 11.72
CA PRO A 557 14.59 -10.15 11.30
C PRO A 557 14.00 -11.39 12.01
N LYS A 558 14.83 -12.33 12.47
CA LYS A 558 14.35 -13.53 13.17
C LYS A 558 13.79 -13.22 14.58
N ASP A 559 14.17 -12.07 15.16
CA ASP A 559 13.82 -11.70 16.54
C ASP A 559 12.45 -10.98 16.59
N ARG A 560 11.81 -10.73 15.44
CA ARG A 560 10.50 -10.09 15.29
C ARG A 560 9.67 -10.75 14.18
N ASN A 561 8.36 -10.56 14.16
CA ASN A 561 7.51 -11.05 13.07
C ASN A 561 7.65 -10.15 11.83
N VAL A 562 8.79 -10.26 11.11
CA VAL A 562 9.11 -9.47 9.90
C VAL A 562 9.54 -10.34 8.72
N ALA A 563 9.47 -9.82 7.50
CA ALA A 563 9.83 -10.56 6.27
C ALA A 563 11.36 -10.71 6.10
N PRO A 564 11.83 -11.55 5.15
CA PRO A 564 13.25 -11.90 5.04
C PRO A 564 14.24 -10.74 4.83
N GLY A 565 13.80 -9.55 4.39
CA GLY A 565 14.68 -8.38 4.28
C GLY A 565 15.41 -8.22 2.94
N TYR A 566 14.71 -8.44 1.83
CA TYR A 566 15.28 -8.38 0.48
C TYR A 566 14.58 -7.34 -0.40
N TYR A 567 15.34 -6.77 -1.33
CA TYR A 567 14.85 -5.95 -2.44
C TYR A 567 15.27 -6.58 -3.78
N ARG A 568 14.38 -6.57 -4.78
CA ARG A 568 14.84 -6.74 -6.17
C ARG A 568 15.49 -5.46 -6.67
N THR A 569 16.38 -5.57 -7.64
CA THR A 569 16.89 -4.39 -8.34
C THR A 569 15.74 -3.61 -9.02
N PRO A 570 15.70 -2.26 -8.92
CA PRO A 570 14.77 -1.45 -9.71
C PRO A 570 15.25 -1.33 -11.16
N SER A 571 14.29 -1.27 -12.09
CA SER A 571 14.55 -0.96 -13.50
C SER A 571 14.90 0.52 -13.64
N LEU A 572 15.92 0.81 -14.44
CA LEU A 572 16.32 2.19 -14.77
C LEU A 572 15.71 2.70 -16.08
N VAL A 573 14.76 1.97 -16.68
CA VAL A 573 14.03 2.42 -17.88
C VAL A 573 13.37 3.78 -17.59
N SER A 574 13.66 4.77 -18.42
CA SER A 574 13.10 6.12 -18.30
C SER A 574 13.35 6.78 -16.94
N LEU A 575 14.48 6.48 -16.30
CA LEU A 575 14.86 6.99 -14.97
C LEU A 575 14.78 8.52 -14.86
N TRP A 576 15.06 9.23 -15.97
CA TRP A 576 14.94 10.68 -16.08
C TRP A 576 13.53 11.22 -15.75
N SER A 577 12.50 10.39 -15.92
CA SER A 577 11.09 10.80 -15.79
C SER A 577 10.48 10.50 -14.42
N SER A 578 11.13 9.67 -13.59
CA SER A 578 10.51 8.99 -12.44
C SER A 578 11.05 9.39 -11.07
N ALA A 579 11.93 10.40 -11.00
CA ALA A 579 12.42 10.96 -9.74
C ALA A 579 11.30 11.59 -8.88
N PRO A 580 11.40 11.59 -7.52
CA PRO A 580 12.51 11.11 -6.70
C PRO A 580 12.75 9.60 -6.75
N PHE A 581 13.95 9.16 -6.40
CA PHE A 581 14.35 7.76 -6.44
C PHE A 581 14.06 7.00 -5.14
N LEU A 582 14.37 5.69 -5.20
CA LEU A 582 14.16 4.64 -4.19
C LEU A 582 12.70 4.19 -4.07
N HIS A 583 12.49 3.09 -3.35
CA HIS A 583 11.18 2.45 -3.24
C HIS A 583 10.12 3.33 -2.56
N ASN A 584 10.52 4.39 -1.87
CA ASN A 584 9.69 5.31 -1.07
C ASN A 584 9.72 6.76 -1.60
N ASN A 585 10.32 7.06 -2.76
CA ASN A 585 10.49 8.40 -3.32
C ASN A 585 11.18 9.42 -2.37
N MET A 586 12.16 8.98 -1.58
CA MET A 586 12.85 9.84 -0.60
C MET A 586 14.23 10.34 -1.02
N LEU A 587 14.78 9.84 -2.14
CA LEU A 587 16.07 10.32 -2.66
C LEU A 587 15.86 11.29 -3.82
N GLY A 588 15.89 12.58 -3.50
CA GLY A 588 15.73 13.67 -4.48
C GLY A 588 14.52 14.56 -4.16
N LYS A 589 14.39 15.67 -4.90
CA LYS A 589 13.29 16.62 -4.76
C LYS A 589 12.07 16.23 -5.60
N PHE A 590 10.88 16.39 -5.02
CA PHE A 590 9.63 16.40 -5.78
C PHE A 590 9.37 17.81 -6.30
N THR A 591 9.41 18.01 -7.61
CA THR A 591 9.17 19.32 -8.25
C THR A 591 7.68 19.62 -8.43
N GLY A 592 6.84 18.60 -8.60
CA GLY A 592 5.42 18.76 -8.90
C GLY A 592 5.11 19.25 -10.32
N ASP A 593 6.14 19.47 -11.14
CA ASP A 593 6.04 19.88 -12.54
C ASP A 593 6.19 18.65 -13.46
N PRO A 594 5.20 18.34 -14.31
CA PRO A 594 5.28 17.23 -15.26
C PRO A 594 6.04 17.54 -16.55
N SER A 595 6.49 18.79 -16.76
CA SER A 595 7.30 19.18 -17.91
C SER A 595 8.64 18.44 -17.98
N VAL A 596 9.27 18.42 -19.15
CA VAL A 596 10.61 17.84 -19.34
C VAL A 596 11.63 18.53 -18.42
N ALA A 597 11.55 19.85 -18.26
CA ALA A 597 12.42 20.61 -17.37
C ALA A 597 12.20 20.22 -15.90
N GLY A 598 10.94 20.13 -15.45
CA GLY A 598 10.59 19.74 -14.08
C GLY A 598 11.00 18.32 -13.71
N ARG A 599 10.98 17.39 -14.68
CA ARG A 599 11.47 16.02 -14.50
C ARG A 599 13.00 15.95 -14.49
N ILE A 600 13.68 16.63 -15.40
CA ILE A 600 15.16 16.68 -15.42
C ILE A 600 15.72 17.39 -14.18
N ASP A 601 15.04 18.42 -13.67
CA ASP A 601 15.40 19.08 -12.42
C ASP A 601 15.29 18.13 -11.21
N ALA A 602 14.25 17.28 -11.16
CA ALA A 602 14.12 16.23 -10.15
C ALA A 602 15.17 15.12 -10.31
N PHE A 603 15.40 14.65 -11.55
CA PHE A 603 16.39 13.61 -11.88
C PHE A 603 17.80 14.03 -11.49
N ASN A 604 18.24 15.23 -11.87
CA ASN A 604 19.59 15.72 -11.59
C ASN A 604 19.86 15.77 -10.08
N ASP A 605 18.91 16.27 -9.29
CA ASP A 605 19.01 16.34 -7.83
C ASP A 605 18.99 14.93 -7.19
N ALA A 606 18.19 14.00 -7.71
CA ALA A 606 18.11 12.62 -7.23
C ALA A 606 19.39 11.81 -7.56
N VAL A 607 19.89 11.89 -8.79
CA VAL A 607 21.07 11.14 -9.25
C VAL A 607 22.37 11.72 -8.66
N GLU A 608 22.43 13.05 -8.46
CA GLU A 608 23.55 13.66 -7.73
C GLU A 608 23.58 13.17 -6.27
N LYS A 609 22.43 13.14 -5.57
CA LYS A 609 22.36 12.58 -4.21
C LYS A 609 22.63 11.06 -4.17
N LEU A 610 22.35 10.33 -5.25
CA LEU A 610 22.70 8.92 -5.35
C LEU A 610 24.22 8.72 -5.36
N LEU A 611 24.95 9.45 -6.22
CA LEU A 611 26.39 9.29 -6.44
C LEU A 611 27.28 10.11 -5.48
N TRP A 612 26.74 11.12 -4.80
CA TRP A 612 27.40 11.90 -3.75
C TRP A 612 26.56 11.83 -2.45
N PRO A 613 26.70 10.76 -1.65
CA PRO A 613 25.87 10.52 -0.47
C PRO A 613 25.94 11.62 0.61
N GLU A 614 27.03 12.39 0.65
CA GLU A 614 27.20 13.53 1.53
C GLU A 614 26.24 14.70 1.23
N LYS A 615 25.58 14.69 0.05
CA LYS A 615 24.51 15.64 -0.33
C LYS A 615 23.11 15.16 0.05
N ARG A 616 22.98 13.92 0.58
CA ARG A 616 21.69 13.36 1.04
C ARG A 616 21.29 14.03 2.37
N PRO A 617 20.00 14.39 2.58
CA PRO A 617 19.48 14.83 3.88
C PRO A 617 19.84 13.94 5.08
N ASN A 618 19.99 12.63 4.89
CA ASN A 618 20.41 11.65 5.89
C ASN A 618 19.56 11.78 7.17
N LYS A 619 20.12 12.14 8.33
CA LYS A 619 19.36 12.32 9.59
C LYS A 619 18.17 13.30 9.48
N ALA A 620 18.19 14.21 8.49
CA ALA A 620 17.08 15.14 8.22
C ALA A 620 15.93 14.53 7.38
N SER A 621 16.11 13.34 6.78
CA SER A 621 15.04 12.61 6.08
C SER A 621 14.08 11.87 7.03
N ILE A 622 14.43 11.75 8.31
CA ILE A 622 13.59 11.13 9.35
C ILE A 622 12.24 11.83 9.41
N TRP A 623 11.16 11.12 9.07
CA TRP A 623 9.80 11.63 9.19
C TRP A 623 9.47 11.95 10.64
N ARG A 624 9.10 13.21 10.92
CA ARG A 624 8.80 13.73 12.26
C ARG A 624 7.49 14.48 12.28
N THR A 625 6.78 14.39 13.40
CA THR A 625 5.60 15.21 13.68
C THR A 625 5.96 16.70 13.62
N GLN A 626 5.18 17.47 12.88
CA GLN A 626 5.33 18.93 12.74
C GLN A 626 4.63 19.69 13.87
N ASN A 627 3.64 19.05 14.50
CA ASN A 627 2.84 19.57 15.61
C ASN A 627 2.84 18.57 16.78
N GLU A 628 2.44 19.04 17.97
CA GLU A 628 1.97 18.14 19.02
C GLU A 628 0.68 17.47 18.54
N SER A 629 0.54 16.16 18.77
CA SER A 629 -0.58 15.37 18.25
C SER A 629 -1.01 14.27 19.23
N ALA A 630 -2.03 13.50 18.89
CA ALA A 630 -2.40 12.29 19.62
C ALA A 630 -2.88 11.18 18.68
N LEU A 631 -2.79 9.92 19.11
CA LEU A 631 -3.56 8.84 18.49
C LEU A 631 -5.03 9.07 18.83
N HIS A 632 -5.80 9.51 17.83
CA HIS A 632 -7.21 9.87 17.95
C HIS A 632 -8.06 8.71 17.42
N LEU A 633 -8.34 7.73 18.30
CA LEU A 633 -8.95 6.45 17.90
C LEU A 633 -10.45 6.46 18.21
N ARG A 634 -11.29 6.12 17.21
CA ARG A 634 -12.72 5.86 17.48
C ARG A 634 -12.88 4.71 18.46
N LYS A 635 -13.78 4.85 19.43
CA LYS A 635 -14.11 3.76 20.35
C LYS A 635 -14.57 2.49 19.61
N GLU A 636 -15.16 2.63 18.42
CA GLU A 636 -15.60 1.49 17.62
C GLU A 636 -14.43 0.62 17.12
N PHE A 637 -13.25 1.20 16.85
CA PHE A 637 -12.08 0.46 16.39
C PHE A 637 -11.30 -0.24 17.52
N VAL A 638 -11.51 0.15 18.78
CA VAL A 638 -10.87 -0.53 19.92
C VAL A 638 -11.74 -1.67 20.49
N PRO A 639 -11.15 -2.64 21.20
CA PRO A 639 -11.88 -3.74 21.83
C PRO A 639 -12.87 -3.21 22.88
N LYS A 640 -14.01 -3.90 23.03
CA LYS A 640 -15.11 -3.49 23.95
C LYS A 640 -14.66 -2.98 25.33
N PRO A 641 -13.69 -3.60 26.04
CA PRO A 641 -13.21 -3.11 27.33
C PRO A 641 -12.59 -1.71 27.29
N LEU A 642 -11.88 -1.36 26.22
CA LEU A 642 -11.21 -0.05 26.09
C LEU A 642 -12.18 1.08 25.71
N ARG A 643 -13.40 0.75 25.23
CA ARG A 643 -14.40 1.74 24.81
C ARG A 643 -14.89 2.65 25.94
N ALA A 644 -14.73 2.22 27.20
CA ALA A 644 -15.04 3.02 28.37
C ALA A 644 -14.03 4.17 28.61
N LEU A 645 -12.88 4.15 27.94
CA LEU A 645 -11.87 5.22 27.96
C LEU A 645 -12.18 6.34 26.95
N ALA A 646 -13.28 6.24 26.21
CA ALA A 646 -13.64 7.21 25.20
C ALA A 646 -14.30 8.47 25.80
N ASP A 647 -13.88 9.62 25.31
CA ASP A 647 -14.47 10.91 25.61
C ASP A 647 -15.92 11.00 25.10
N LYS A 648 -16.64 12.06 25.51
CA LYS A 648 -18.05 12.30 25.11
C LYS A 648 -18.26 12.37 23.59
N ASN A 649 -17.23 12.70 22.82
CA ASN A 649 -17.24 12.72 21.36
C ASN A 649 -17.07 11.33 20.72
N GLY A 650 -16.82 10.27 21.51
CA GLY A 650 -16.65 8.90 21.04
C GLY A 650 -15.21 8.50 20.68
N TYR A 651 -14.22 9.35 20.94
CA TYR A 651 -12.80 9.09 20.66
C TYR A 651 -12.01 8.79 21.93
N ILE A 652 -10.96 8.00 21.78
CA ILE A 652 -9.93 7.73 22.78
C ILE A 652 -8.68 8.46 22.30
N ASN A 653 -8.16 9.35 23.15
CA ASN A 653 -6.97 10.14 22.87
C ASN A 653 -5.77 9.52 23.61
N ILE A 654 -4.78 9.01 22.88
CA ILE A 654 -3.51 8.55 23.46
C ILE A 654 -2.41 9.52 23.04
N GLY A 655 -1.94 10.32 23.99
CA GLY A 655 -0.99 11.40 23.79
C GLY A 655 -0.84 12.25 25.06
N PRO A 656 -0.08 13.37 25.01
CA PRO A 656 0.46 13.98 23.80
C PRO A 656 1.59 13.15 23.16
N ILE A 657 1.67 13.22 21.84
CA ILE A 657 2.82 12.85 21.04
C ILE A 657 3.55 14.17 20.74
N PRO A 658 4.79 14.36 21.25
CA PRO A 658 5.53 15.60 21.06
C PRO A 658 5.73 15.97 19.60
N LYS A 659 5.84 17.29 19.33
CA LYS A 659 6.41 17.80 18.08
C LYS A 659 7.85 17.29 17.93
N GLY A 660 8.24 16.92 16.71
CA GLY A 660 9.57 16.40 16.40
C GLY A 660 9.77 14.90 16.68
N ALA A 661 8.75 14.21 17.21
CA ALA A 661 8.79 12.77 17.43
C ALA A 661 8.88 12.03 16.08
N PRO A 662 9.79 11.04 15.91
CA PRO A 662 9.84 10.22 14.71
C PRO A 662 8.51 9.49 14.50
N ILE A 663 7.88 9.67 13.34
CA ILE A 663 6.58 9.06 13.01
C ILE A 663 6.70 7.55 13.03
N ASN A 664 7.73 7.00 12.39
CA ASN A 664 7.97 5.56 12.32
C ASN A 664 8.39 4.93 13.67
N LEU A 665 8.62 5.72 14.74
CA LEU A 665 8.74 5.15 16.10
C LEU A 665 7.39 4.61 16.58
N ILE A 666 6.29 5.25 16.19
CA ILE A 666 4.93 4.94 16.66
C ILE A 666 4.16 4.14 15.60
N ALA A 667 4.31 4.50 14.32
CA ALA A 667 3.57 3.86 13.23
C ALA A 667 3.98 2.41 12.97
N ASN A 668 5.18 1.99 13.41
CA ASN A 668 5.72 0.65 13.20
C ASN A 668 5.62 -0.26 14.45
N VAL A 669 4.72 0.02 15.40
CA VAL A 669 4.69 -0.66 16.72
C VAL A 669 3.66 -1.79 16.79
N GLU A 670 4.14 -3.02 16.97
CA GLU A 670 3.33 -4.22 17.22
C GLU A 670 3.82 -4.90 18.51
N PRO A 671 3.32 -4.48 19.69
CA PRO A 671 3.77 -5.03 20.96
C PRO A 671 3.11 -6.39 21.22
N ASP A 672 3.89 -7.38 21.66
CA ASP A 672 3.33 -8.59 22.25
C ASP A 672 2.55 -8.27 23.55
N PHE A 673 1.80 -9.25 24.09
CA PHE A 673 0.98 -9.01 25.29
C PHE A 673 1.78 -8.52 26.51
N GLY A 674 3.00 -9.03 26.72
CA GLY A 674 3.88 -8.59 27.81
C GLY A 674 4.45 -7.19 27.55
N GLN A 675 4.94 -6.94 26.35
CA GLN A 675 5.39 -5.62 25.91
C GLN A 675 4.27 -4.57 26.04
N LEU A 676 3.05 -4.91 25.63
CA LEU A 676 1.87 -4.04 25.70
C LEU A 676 1.53 -3.66 27.13
N VAL A 677 1.56 -4.60 28.07
CA VAL A 677 1.33 -4.31 29.51
C VAL A 677 2.39 -3.35 30.06
N VAL A 678 3.67 -3.58 29.76
CA VAL A 678 4.77 -2.71 30.23
C VAL A 678 4.67 -1.31 29.60
N LEU A 679 4.44 -1.24 28.29
CA LEU A 679 4.30 0.01 27.53
C LEU A 679 3.09 0.81 28.01
N GLN A 680 1.93 0.17 28.19
CA GLN A 680 0.73 0.82 28.76
C GLN A 680 0.99 1.34 30.17
N ALA A 681 1.64 0.57 31.05
CA ALA A 681 1.96 1.01 32.41
C ALA A 681 2.92 2.21 32.42
N LYS A 682 3.94 2.22 31.54
CA LYS A 682 4.86 3.36 31.38
C LYS A 682 4.16 4.60 30.85
N ILE A 683 3.41 4.48 29.75
CA ILE A 683 2.67 5.61 29.16
C ILE A 683 1.65 6.15 30.17
N ALA A 684 0.83 5.30 30.79
CA ALA A 684 -0.14 5.74 31.79
C ALA A 684 0.52 6.48 32.98
N LYS A 685 1.67 6.01 33.46
CA LYS A 685 2.45 6.68 34.51
C LYS A 685 2.98 8.05 34.05
N ALA A 686 3.51 8.14 32.82
CA ALA A 686 3.98 9.40 32.24
C ALA A 686 2.83 10.41 32.10
N LEU A 687 1.70 10.00 31.49
CA LEU A 687 0.52 10.86 31.30
C LEU A 687 -0.09 11.31 32.63
N LEU A 688 -0.19 10.42 33.62
CA LEU A 688 -0.62 10.79 34.96
C LEU A 688 0.29 11.84 35.58
N LYS A 689 1.61 11.70 35.45
CA LYS A 689 2.58 12.68 35.96
C LYS A 689 2.46 14.02 35.24
N ILE A 690 2.38 14.01 33.91
CA ILE A 690 2.21 15.22 33.07
C ILE A 690 0.98 16.01 33.52
N HIS A 691 -0.16 15.33 33.66
CA HIS A 691 -1.40 15.97 34.06
C HIS A 691 -1.39 16.44 35.53
N THR A 692 -0.96 15.60 36.48
CA THR A 692 -1.00 15.93 37.91
C THR A 692 0.04 16.97 38.34
N GLN A 693 1.13 17.12 37.60
CA GLN A 693 2.18 18.11 37.87
C GLN A 693 2.12 19.33 36.94
N ASN A 694 1.16 19.36 36.00
CA ASN A 694 1.01 20.41 34.98
C ASN A 694 2.34 20.74 34.27
N LEU A 695 3.01 19.69 33.79
CA LEU A 695 4.33 19.79 33.15
C LEU A 695 4.27 20.61 31.85
N SER A 696 5.33 21.38 31.56
CA SER A 696 5.48 22.03 30.26
C SER A 696 5.66 20.99 29.14
N SER A 697 5.43 21.36 27.86
CA SER A 697 5.59 20.43 26.73
C SER A 697 7.02 19.83 26.64
N GLU A 698 8.04 20.57 27.06
CA GLU A 698 9.42 20.08 27.17
C GLU A 698 9.54 18.99 28.25
N GLN A 699 9.09 19.28 29.48
CA GLN A 699 9.09 18.32 30.59
C GLN A 699 8.19 17.10 30.32
N ALA A 700 7.11 17.27 29.57
CA ALA A 700 6.26 16.18 29.11
C ALA A 700 6.97 15.29 28.08
N THR A 701 7.72 15.91 27.16
CA THR A 701 8.58 15.20 26.21
C THR A 701 9.65 14.38 26.93
N ASP A 702 10.33 14.95 27.92
CA ASP A 702 11.32 14.26 28.76
C ASP A 702 10.73 13.06 29.51
N GLU A 703 9.47 13.14 29.96
CA GLU A 703 8.80 12.03 30.63
C GLU A 703 8.40 10.93 29.63
N LEU A 704 7.91 11.30 28.45
CA LEU A 704 7.48 10.37 27.40
C LEU A 704 8.67 9.64 26.73
N ILE A 705 9.82 10.30 26.60
CA ILE A 705 11.04 9.68 26.06
C ILE A 705 11.47 8.45 26.88
N LYS A 706 11.08 8.33 28.15
CA LYS A 706 11.37 7.15 29.01
C LYS A 706 10.62 5.87 28.60
N ALA A 707 9.69 5.96 27.66
CA ALA A 707 9.02 4.83 27.01
C ALA A 707 9.63 4.47 25.64
N VAL A 708 10.59 5.24 25.12
CA VAL A 708 11.29 4.94 23.86
C VAL A 708 11.94 3.56 23.85
N PRO A 709 12.60 3.06 24.92
CA PRO A 709 13.17 1.71 24.91
C PRO A 709 12.12 0.62 24.63
N GLU A 710 10.93 0.73 25.22
CA GLU A 710 9.81 -0.20 24.99
C GLU A 710 9.20 -0.04 23.60
N LEU A 711 9.07 1.19 23.10
CA LEU A 711 8.63 1.44 21.72
C LEU A 711 9.61 0.83 20.72
N LEU A 712 10.93 1.03 20.89
CA LEU A 712 11.97 0.41 20.06
C LEU A 712 12.02 -1.12 20.20
N ALA A 713 11.65 -1.67 21.36
CA ALA A 713 11.55 -3.12 21.59
C ALA A 713 10.35 -3.74 20.82
N ALA A 714 9.25 -3.01 20.69
CA ALA A 714 8.03 -3.41 19.97
C ALA A 714 7.97 -2.95 18.50
N ASN A 715 8.97 -2.20 18.02
CA ASN A 715 8.97 -1.63 16.67
C ASN A 715 9.38 -2.67 15.61
N LYS A 716 8.58 -2.87 14.56
CA LYS A 716 8.87 -3.84 13.50
C LYS A 716 9.92 -3.38 12.50
N CYS A 717 10.14 -2.08 12.34
CA CYS A 717 11.13 -1.53 11.42
C CYS A 717 11.70 -0.21 12.00
N PRO A 718 12.70 -0.28 12.91
CA PRO A 718 13.29 0.89 13.57
C PRO A 718 14.40 1.54 12.70
N ASP A 719 14.22 1.56 11.39
CA ASP A 719 15.10 2.22 10.44
C ASP A 719 14.48 3.55 10.04
N PHE A 720 14.90 4.61 10.74
CA PHE A 720 14.25 5.91 10.67
C PHE A 720 14.75 6.79 9.53
N VAL A 721 15.86 6.45 8.88
CA VAL A 721 16.48 7.26 7.83
C VAL A 721 15.94 6.78 6.48
N GLU A 722 15.24 7.67 5.80
CA GLU A 722 14.33 7.32 4.70
C GLU A 722 15.01 7.41 3.32
N ASP A 723 16.00 8.29 3.18
CA ASP A 723 16.78 8.56 1.95
C ASP A 723 18.08 7.73 1.83
N LYS A 724 18.28 6.79 2.75
CA LYS A 724 19.34 5.78 2.63
C LYS A 724 19.16 4.96 1.36
N GLY A 725 20.27 4.62 0.73
CA GLY A 725 20.35 3.74 -0.43
C GLY A 725 21.80 3.37 -0.73
N HIS A 726 21.99 2.47 -1.69
CA HIS A 726 23.28 1.83 -1.95
C HIS A 726 24.45 2.81 -2.17
N TYR A 727 25.66 2.32 -1.94
CA TYR A 727 26.91 3.06 -2.11
C TYR A 727 27.71 2.66 -3.37
N PHE A 728 27.17 1.77 -4.22
CA PHE A 728 27.76 1.47 -5.53
C PHE A 728 27.91 2.75 -6.36
N GLY A 729 29.11 2.99 -6.88
CA GLY A 729 29.45 4.16 -7.71
C GLY A 729 29.78 5.44 -6.92
N THR A 730 29.75 5.42 -5.59
CA THR A 730 30.02 6.62 -4.77
C THR A 730 31.52 6.91 -4.59
N ASP A 731 32.37 5.90 -4.84
CA ASP A 731 33.83 5.93 -4.85
C ASP A 731 34.43 6.33 -6.21
N LEU A 732 33.60 6.41 -7.26
CA LEU A 732 34.02 6.86 -8.59
C LEU A 732 34.56 8.30 -8.59
N PRO A 733 35.55 8.63 -9.45
CA PRO A 733 35.96 10.01 -9.70
C PRO A 733 34.78 10.89 -10.15
N ASP A 734 34.80 12.17 -9.80
CA ASP A 734 33.73 13.12 -10.14
C ASP A 734 33.44 13.21 -11.66
N ASN A 735 34.46 13.08 -12.49
CA ASN A 735 34.30 13.06 -13.96
C ASN A 735 33.55 11.79 -14.43
N ASP A 736 33.83 10.64 -13.82
CA ASP A 736 33.18 9.37 -14.14
C ASP A 736 31.73 9.35 -13.67
N LYS A 737 31.45 9.93 -12.49
CA LYS A 737 30.07 10.15 -12.01
C LYS A 737 29.27 11.04 -12.97
N ARG A 738 29.89 12.11 -13.48
CA ARG A 738 29.26 13.03 -14.46
C ARG A 738 29.01 12.34 -15.80
N ALA A 739 29.98 11.60 -16.33
CA ALA A 739 29.84 10.82 -17.55
C ALA A 739 28.74 9.75 -17.42
N LEU A 740 28.69 9.04 -16.29
CA LEU A 740 27.62 8.11 -15.95
C LEU A 740 26.25 8.79 -15.96
N ILE A 741 26.10 9.97 -15.34
CA ILE A 741 24.84 10.73 -15.35
C ILE A 741 24.40 11.06 -16.78
N GLU A 742 25.30 11.51 -17.65
CA GLU A 742 24.95 11.78 -19.05
C GLU A 742 24.49 10.53 -19.79
N TYR A 743 25.07 9.36 -19.50
CA TYR A 743 24.59 8.10 -20.09
C TYR A 743 23.23 7.64 -19.51
N LEU A 744 23.01 7.79 -18.19
CA LEU A 744 21.73 7.45 -17.53
C LEU A 744 20.54 8.28 -18.07
N LYS A 745 20.77 9.46 -18.64
CA LYS A 745 19.73 10.25 -19.32
C LYS A 745 19.20 9.62 -20.62
N THR A 746 19.91 8.65 -21.19
CA THR A 746 19.53 7.98 -22.45
C THR A 746 18.60 6.77 -22.26
N PHE A 747 18.31 6.40 -21.00
CA PHE A 747 17.61 5.18 -20.60
C PHE A 747 16.07 5.27 -20.67
#